data_AF-A0A4Y9JN81-F1
#
_entry.id   AF-A0A4Y9JN81-F1
#
_cell.length_a   1.000
_cell.length_b   1.000
_cell.length_c   1.000
_cell.angle_alpha   90.00
_cell.angle_beta   90.00
_cell.angle_gamma   90.00
#
_symmetry.space_group_name_H-M   'P 1'
#
loop_
_entity.id
_entity.type
_entity.pdbx_description
1 polymer ?
#
loop_
_entity_poly.entity_id
_entity_poly.type
_entity_poly.pdbx_seq_one_letter_code
_entity_poly.pdbx_strand_id
1 'polypeptide(L)'
;MKSPVFQIGESVRKLLQSNESLIWVAAGGKDTIGGFSQTQGCRNYVGHFEEYLRWEQRAKDSERPVQVATMQRYVYNVAKAGLTLKKLLGNFDRYIQRYRPTIVSYHIGYEDILKGKEYLQEFQKELDEFLVRVLALEHRTCKVVIQMCHSTRDASFNALIAEYTRAVLSRVDRYKNEAMYESIVIVRHDELTDRECFKSTCLTDELHLNAYGHLEIGRQLSRATIGTAEHYPGKDVTLDLYNHCQTVQYVAIAPTVSSTEDGIYISLPEEFKSENWEYVLEIGNQTVQQKGIKNQAFIPKKLLVGDYRVKTKMSRGHIQLKTIWGSADSSESTVRQKQVPTCLERVFRSKESLNWLFMGDSITHGALWTFGYDSTPQIIEKYLHDVVGRREDVVLNTAVSGSTISETLSYFEQRFNRYQPDIVCLMLGTNDSQQISPDTYYNELKELLTLLRKRGSIVILRTLPPSLRYDHIIEYVYQIRKLAIQERVILIDHYDTFSALFYTYPYLWEEKYCIMSDSPPLHPGPNGHVMMARDILAELGLWEESLFSDTWYGEKLPIVEVDMGDLLLFHPQERVGVNIQQVEERLQTPIGSVSLSFVDKRGSRIRTVEQSQGTVWLNALDRDHVDTIQVEVRPRYKAMIYKGVTPFLFTTV
;
A
#
# COMPACT_ATOMS: atom_id res chain seq x y z
N MET A 1 -17.18 -40.29 13.84
CA MET A 1 -17.59 -39.38 12.76
C MET A 1 -16.51 -38.33 12.62
N LYS A 2 -16.06 -38.00 11.40
CA LYS A 2 -15.19 -36.84 11.20
C LYS A 2 -15.96 -35.59 11.69
N SER A 3 -15.32 -34.72 12.47
CA SER A 3 -15.92 -33.45 12.86
C SER A 3 -16.25 -32.63 11.61
N PRO A 4 -17.36 -31.88 11.59
CA PRO A 4 -17.67 -31.04 10.43
C PRO A 4 -16.57 -30.00 10.22
N VAL A 5 -16.21 -29.79 8.96
CA VAL A 5 -15.16 -28.84 8.55
C VAL A 5 -15.53 -27.39 8.92
N PHE A 6 -16.83 -27.11 9.03
CA PHE A 6 -17.36 -25.86 9.56
C PHE A 6 -18.36 -26.15 10.66
N GLN A 7 -18.24 -25.44 11.79
CA GLN A 7 -19.38 -25.22 12.67
C GLN A 7 -20.07 -23.94 12.19
N ILE A 8 -21.26 -24.09 11.63
CA ILE A 8 -22.06 -22.96 11.16
C ILE A 8 -22.86 -22.40 12.33
N GLY A 9 -22.58 -21.14 12.68
CA GLY A 9 -23.44 -20.35 13.55
C GLY A 9 -24.62 -19.79 12.74
N GLU A 10 -25.80 -20.41 12.84
CA GLU A 10 -26.98 -20.02 12.05
C GLU A 10 -27.39 -18.56 12.27
N SER A 11 -27.18 -18.01 13.47
CA SER A 11 -27.44 -16.59 13.74
C SER A 11 -26.44 -15.67 13.01
N VAL A 12 -25.19 -16.10 12.81
CA VAL A 12 -24.18 -15.36 12.02
C VAL A 12 -24.59 -15.32 10.56
N ARG A 13 -25.00 -16.49 10.02
CA ARG A 13 -25.48 -16.58 8.64
C ARG A 13 -26.68 -15.67 8.41
N LYS A 14 -27.71 -15.75 9.27
CA LYS A 14 -28.91 -14.90 9.17
C LYS A 14 -28.57 -13.41 9.22
N LEU A 15 -27.64 -13.01 10.09
CA LEU A 15 -27.17 -11.62 10.16
C LEU A 15 -26.51 -11.19 8.84
N LEU A 16 -25.62 -12.01 8.27
CA LEU A 16 -24.93 -11.68 7.02
C LEU A 16 -25.85 -11.71 5.78
N GLN A 17 -26.95 -12.47 5.85
CA GLN A 17 -28.00 -12.51 4.82
C GLN A 17 -29.09 -11.46 5.01
N SER A 18 -29.03 -10.67 6.09
CA SER A 18 -29.97 -9.57 6.34
C SER A 18 -29.73 -8.41 5.36
N ASN A 19 -30.43 -7.29 5.56
CA ASN A 19 -30.19 -6.03 4.84
C ASN A 19 -29.56 -4.96 5.75
N GLU A 20 -28.95 -5.37 6.85
CA GLU A 20 -28.42 -4.45 7.87
C GLU A 20 -26.93 -4.13 7.64
N SER A 21 -26.56 -2.92 8.05
CA SER A 21 -25.16 -2.52 8.27
C SER A 21 -24.62 -3.19 9.52
N LEU A 22 -23.32 -3.49 9.56
CA LEU A 22 -22.69 -4.10 10.72
C LEU A 22 -21.22 -3.70 10.86
N ILE A 23 -20.66 -3.99 12.02
CA ILE A 23 -19.23 -3.87 12.28
C ILE A 23 -18.68 -5.25 12.61
N TRP A 24 -17.68 -5.68 11.86
CA TRP A 24 -16.92 -6.89 12.12
C TRP A 24 -15.52 -6.50 12.59
N VAL A 25 -15.10 -6.92 13.78
CA VAL A 25 -13.71 -6.74 14.25
C VAL A 25 -12.93 -8.04 14.03
N ALA A 26 -11.92 -8.00 13.17
CA ALA A 26 -11.03 -9.12 12.87
C ALA A 26 -9.71 -8.97 13.64
N ALA A 27 -9.46 -9.89 14.56
CA ALA A 27 -8.25 -9.92 15.38
C ALA A 27 -7.43 -11.18 15.08
N GLY A 28 -6.12 -11.08 15.27
CA GLY A 28 -5.19 -12.17 15.04
C GLY A 28 -3.74 -11.70 14.98
N GLY A 29 -2.88 -12.62 14.58
CA GLY A 29 -1.45 -12.39 14.45
C GLY A 29 -1.03 -11.87 13.08
N LYS A 30 0.22 -12.19 12.72
CA LYS A 30 0.88 -11.78 11.48
C LYS A 30 0.09 -12.18 10.22
N ASP A 31 -0.41 -13.42 10.14
CA ASP A 31 -1.22 -13.89 9.01
C ASP A 31 -2.60 -13.21 8.88
N THR A 32 -3.06 -12.49 9.90
CA THR A 32 -4.27 -11.66 9.81
C THR A 32 -3.97 -10.23 9.37
N ILE A 33 -2.80 -9.70 9.71
CA ILE A 33 -2.32 -8.43 9.13
C ILE A 33 -2.07 -8.60 7.63
N GLY A 34 -1.36 -9.66 7.22
CA GLY A 34 -0.99 -9.89 5.83
C GLY A 34 -0.19 -8.73 5.23
N GLY A 35 0.92 -8.36 5.90
CA GLY A 35 1.78 -7.24 5.50
C GLY A 35 2.50 -7.45 4.16
N PHE A 36 3.38 -6.52 3.79
CA PHE A 36 4.06 -6.52 2.49
C PHE A 36 4.86 -7.79 2.22
N SER A 37 5.48 -8.37 3.25
CA SER A 37 6.26 -9.62 3.08
C SER A 37 5.40 -10.83 2.69
N GLN A 38 4.08 -10.77 2.93
CA GLN A 38 3.15 -11.86 2.66
C GLN A 38 2.38 -11.64 1.36
N THR A 39 1.83 -10.44 1.22
CA THR A 39 0.86 -10.15 0.15
C THR A 39 1.40 -9.15 -0.87
N GLN A 40 2.56 -8.55 -0.64
CA GLN A 40 3.05 -7.42 -1.43
C GLN A 40 1.96 -6.35 -1.53
N GLY A 41 1.56 -5.94 -2.74
CA GLY A 41 0.44 -5.02 -2.97
C GLY A 41 -0.92 -5.70 -3.21
N CYS A 42 -1.05 -7.00 -2.95
CA CYS A 42 -2.34 -7.71 -2.98
C CYS A 42 -3.07 -7.59 -1.65
N ARG A 43 -4.40 -7.63 -1.64
CA ARG A 43 -5.15 -7.62 -0.39
C ARG A 43 -4.82 -8.82 0.48
N ASN A 44 -4.88 -8.63 1.80
CA ASN A 44 -4.95 -9.74 2.74
C ASN A 44 -6.37 -10.36 2.73
N TYR A 45 -6.54 -11.48 3.43
CA TYR A 45 -7.80 -12.20 3.45
C TYR A 45 -8.95 -11.40 4.07
N VAL A 46 -8.64 -10.53 5.04
CA VAL A 46 -9.62 -9.65 5.70
C VAL A 46 -10.16 -8.65 4.68
N GLY A 47 -9.29 -8.04 3.90
CA GLY A 47 -9.64 -7.10 2.83
C GLY A 47 -10.42 -7.75 1.68
N HIS A 48 -10.02 -8.94 1.23
CA HIS A 48 -10.80 -9.68 0.24
C HIS A 48 -12.18 -10.10 0.77
N PHE A 49 -12.26 -10.53 2.03
CA PHE A 49 -13.52 -10.86 2.67
C PHE A 49 -14.42 -9.64 2.83
N GLU A 50 -13.87 -8.51 3.24
CA GLU A 50 -14.58 -7.24 3.36
C GLU A 50 -15.15 -6.78 2.01
N GLU A 51 -14.33 -6.78 0.96
CA GLU A 51 -14.78 -6.41 -0.37
C GLU A 51 -15.89 -7.34 -0.86
N TYR A 52 -15.72 -8.66 -0.71
CA TYR A 52 -16.76 -9.61 -1.07
C TYR A 52 -18.07 -9.35 -0.31
N LEU A 53 -17.98 -9.09 1.00
CA LEU A 53 -19.13 -8.82 1.86
C LEU A 53 -19.86 -7.52 1.48
N ARG A 54 -19.12 -6.47 1.16
CA ARG A 54 -19.67 -5.12 0.91
C ARG A 54 -20.03 -4.90 -0.55
N TRP A 55 -19.33 -5.54 -1.47
CA TRP A 55 -19.51 -5.36 -2.90
C TRP A 55 -20.28 -6.51 -3.53
N GLU A 56 -19.74 -7.72 -3.54
CA GLU A 56 -20.38 -8.85 -4.23
C GLU A 56 -21.67 -9.31 -3.54
N GLN A 57 -21.71 -9.24 -2.20
CA GLN A 57 -22.88 -9.60 -1.40
C GLN A 57 -23.79 -8.41 -1.07
N ARG A 58 -23.60 -7.26 -1.74
CA ARG A 58 -24.53 -6.13 -1.60
C ARG A 58 -25.90 -6.49 -2.15
N ALA A 59 -26.94 -5.87 -1.61
CA ALA A 59 -28.32 -6.02 -2.08
C ALA A 59 -28.55 -5.28 -3.42
N LYS A 60 -27.83 -5.67 -4.48
CA LYS A 60 -27.70 -4.93 -5.76
C LYS A 60 -29.03 -4.61 -6.44
N ASP A 61 -30.04 -5.47 -6.29
CA ASP A 61 -31.36 -5.34 -6.92
C ASP A 61 -32.40 -4.67 -5.99
N SER A 62 -31.96 -4.12 -4.85
CA SER A 62 -32.81 -3.42 -3.88
C SER A 62 -32.71 -1.89 -4.01
N GLU A 63 -33.57 -1.15 -3.30
CA GLU A 63 -33.49 0.31 -3.26
C GLU A 63 -32.17 0.82 -2.66
N ARG A 64 -31.79 2.05 -3.01
CA ARG A 64 -30.50 2.65 -2.61
C ARG A 64 -30.21 2.58 -1.10
N PRO A 65 -31.14 2.87 -0.17
CA PRO A 65 -30.88 2.74 1.27
C PRO A 65 -30.47 1.33 1.69
N VAL A 66 -31.08 0.31 1.08
CA VAL A 66 -30.78 -1.11 1.34
C VAL A 66 -29.42 -1.49 0.76
N GLN A 67 -29.10 -1.02 -0.45
CA GLN A 67 -27.76 -1.16 -1.03
C GLN A 67 -26.70 -0.51 -0.13
N VAL A 68 -26.93 0.71 0.33
CA VAL A 68 -26.02 1.43 1.23
C VAL A 68 -25.83 0.67 2.53
N ALA A 69 -26.90 0.21 3.17
CA ALA A 69 -26.81 -0.55 4.41
C ALA A 69 -25.91 -1.79 4.28
N THR A 70 -26.05 -2.54 3.18
CA THR A 70 -25.22 -3.73 2.92
C THR A 70 -23.76 -3.38 2.52
N MET A 71 -23.51 -2.24 1.87
CA MET A 71 -22.16 -1.72 1.63
C MET A 71 -21.47 -1.16 2.89
N GLN A 72 -22.24 -0.87 3.95
CA GLN A 72 -21.76 -0.40 5.27
C GLN A 72 -21.52 -1.56 6.25
N ARG A 73 -21.16 -2.74 5.74
CA ARG A 73 -20.74 -3.91 6.52
C ARG A 73 -19.24 -3.94 6.66
N TYR A 74 -18.73 -3.07 7.53
CA TYR A 74 -17.30 -2.80 7.60
C TYR A 74 -16.55 -3.88 8.38
N VAL A 75 -15.34 -4.21 7.94
CA VAL A 75 -14.46 -5.18 8.61
C VAL A 75 -13.19 -4.49 9.09
N TYR A 76 -12.95 -4.50 10.39
CA TYR A 76 -11.85 -3.79 11.04
C TYR A 76 -10.74 -4.76 11.34
N ASN A 77 -9.63 -4.60 10.64
CA ASN A 77 -8.44 -5.36 10.94
C ASN A 77 -7.71 -4.76 12.14
N VAL A 78 -7.88 -5.36 13.31
CA VAL A 78 -7.17 -4.98 14.54
C VAL A 78 -6.00 -5.92 14.83
N ALA A 79 -5.67 -6.80 13.90
CA ALA A 79 -4.57 -7.75 14.05
C ALA A 79 -3.22 -7.06 14.21
N LYS A 80 -2.33 -7.70 14.97
CA LYS A 80 -0.98 -7.19 15.25
C LYS A 80 0.02 -8.34 15.22
N ALA A 81 1.23 -8.09 14.72
CA ALA A 81 2.26 -9.11 14.67
C ALA A 81 2.70 -9.41 16.11
N GLY A 82 2.71 -10.69 16.51
CA GLY A 82 2.97 -11.05 17.91
C GLY A 82 1.76 -10.90 18.83
N LEU A 83 0.55 -10.61 18.32
CA LEU A 83 -0.68 -10.64 19.10
C LEU A 83 -1.05 -12.09 19.43
N THR A 84 -1.22 -12.35 20.72
CA THR A 84 -1.71 -13.62 21.25
C THR A 84 -3.07 -13.39 21.88
N LEU A 85 -3.83 -14.45 22.14
CA LEU A 85 -5.16 -14.31 22.74
C LEU A 85 -5.08 -13.60 24.11
N LYS A 86 -4.08 -13.95 24.92
CA LYS A 86 -3.73 -13.24 26.16
C LYS A 86 -3.56 -11.74 25.99
N LYS A 87 -2.77 -11.31 24.99
CA LYS A 87 -2.51 -9.88 24.74
C LYS A 87 -3.78 -9.16 24.24
N LEU A 88 -4.59 -9.84 23.44
CA LEU A 88 -5.88 -9.33 22.98
C LEU A 88 -6.82 -9.10 24.17
N LEU A 89 -6.95 -10.08 25.08
CA LEU A 89 -7.78 -9.96 26.29
C LEU A 89 -7.32 -8.82 27.21
N GLY A 90 -6.01 -8.68 27.38
CA GLY A 90 -5.42 -7.57 28.14
C GLY A 90 -5.68 -6.18 27.55
N ASN A 91 -6.06 -6.10 26.27
CA ASN A 91 -6.37 -4.86 25.54
C ASN A 91 -7.78 -4.88 24.92
N PHE A 92 -8.67 -5.72 25.44
CA PHE A 92 -9.95 -6.03 24.81
C PHE A 92 -10.82 -4.78 24.60
N ASP A 93 -10.82 -3.85 25.54
CA ASP A 93 -11.63 -2.63 25.40
C ASP A 93 -11.15 -1.78 24.22
N ARG A 94 -9.82 -1.69 24.08
CA ARG A 94 -9.16 -0.90 23.04
C ARG A 94 -9.25 -1.56 21.67
N TYR A 95 -9.09 -2.87 21.58
CA TYR A 95 -9.06 -3.57 20.29
C TYR A 95 -10.43 -4.11 19.85
N ILE A 96 -11.39 -4.29 20.76
CA ILE A 96 -12.69 -4.89 20.46
C ILE A 96 -13.83 -3.98 20.93
N GLN A 97 -13.99 -3.80 22.25
CA GLN A 97 -15.24 -3.25 22.82
C GLN A 97 -15.57 -1.84 22.32
N ARG A 98 -14.56 -0.96 22.18
CA ARG A 98 -14.78 0.44 21.78
C ARG A 98 -15.45 0.59 20.41
N TYR A 99 -15.30 -0.41 19.54
CA TYR A 99 -15.87 -0.40 18.19
C TYR A 99 -17.31 -0.91 18.14
N ARG A 100 -17.87 -1.36 19.29
CA ARG A 100 -19.23 -1.89 19.40
C ARG A 100 -19.55 -2.94 18.30
N PRO A 101 -18.74 -4.00 18.19
CA PRO A 101 -18.83 -4.94 17.09
C PRO A 101 -20.13 -5.74 17.11
N THR A 102 -20.66 -6.00 15.92
CA THR A 102 -21.70 -7.01 15.72
C THR A 102 -21.11 -8.42 15.61
N ILE A 103 -19.89 -8.53 15.06
CA ILE A 103 -19.14 -9.78 14.94
C ILE A 103 -17.69 -9.54 15.37
N VAL A 104 -17.11 -10.47 16.13
CA VAL A 104 -15.67 -10.50 16.41
C VAL A 104 -15.10 -11.80 15.88
N SER A 105 -14.05 -11.73 15.07
CA SER A 105 -13.29 -12.91 14.69
C SER A 105 -11.90 -12.92 15.33
N TYR A 106 -11.46 -14.10 15.73
CA TYR A 106 -10.09 -14.34 16.18
C TYR A 106 -9.46 -15.45 15.36
N HIS A 107 -8.35 -15.14 14.69
CA HIS A 107 -7.53 -16.12 13.98
C HIS A 107 -6.37 -16.56 14.86
N ILE A 108 -6.44 -17.83 15.28
CA ILE A 108 -5.41 -18.46 16.12
C ILE A 108 -4.23 -18.78 15.21
N GLY A 109 -3.22 -17.91 15.25
CA GLY A 109 -2.02 -18.01 14.42
C GLY A 109 -0.81 -18.61 15.14
N TYR A 110 0.35 -18.46 14.49
CA TYR A 110 1.65 -18.90 14.99
C TYR A 110 1.95 -18.39 16.40
N GLU A 111 1.55 -17.16 16.71
CA GLU A 111 1.77 -16.50 17.99
C GLU A 111 1.24 -17.29 19.19
N ASP A 112 0.08 -17.93 19.05
CA ASP A 112 -0.50 -18.76 20.10
C ASP A 112 0.06 -20.18 20.06
N ILE A 113 0.20 -20.74 18.86
CA ILE A 113 0.59 -22.14 18.64
C ILE A 113 2.04 -22.38 19.07
N LEU A 114 2.95 -21.46 18.75
CA LEU A 114 4.38 -21.60 19.10
C LEU A 114 4.65 -21.59 20.61
N LYS A 115 3.66 -21.27 21.46
CA LYS A 115 3.79 -21.44 22.92
C LYS A 115 3.80 -22.92 23.35
N GLY A 116 3.47 -23.84 22.46
CA GLY A 116 3.63 -25.27 22.70
C GLY A 116 2.51 -25.92 23.51
N LYS A 117 2.58 -27.26 23.63
CA LYS A 117 1.56 -28.06 24.31
C LYS A 117 1.43 -27.73 25.80
N GLU A 118 2.52 -27.30 26.43
CA GLU A 118 2.56 -26.92 27.85
C GLU A 118 1.67 -25.71 28.16
N TYR A 119 1.42 -24.83 27.18
CA TYR A 119 0.57 -23.65 27.33
C TYR A 119 -0.92 -23.93 27.07
N LEU A 120 -1.28 -25.15 26.65
CA LEU A 120 -2.63 -25.43 26.15
C LEU A 120 -3.71 -25.24 27.22
N GLN A 121 -3.39 -25.48 28.49
CA GLN A 121 -4.32 -25.28 29.60
C GLN A 121 -4.61 -23.79 29.83
N GLU A 122 -3.59 -22.95 29.78
CA GLU A 122 -3.70 -21.48 29.87
C GLU A 122 -4.48 -20.94 28.67
N PHE A 123 -4.15 -21.39 27.46
CA PHE A 123 -4.89 -21.02 26.25
C PHE A 123 -6.39 -21.36 26.35
N GLN A 124 -6.76 -22.52 26.90
CA GLN A 124 -8.16 -22.87 27.10
C GLN A 124 -8.88 -21.90 28.05
N LYS A 125 -8.22 -21.44 29.13
CA LYS A 125 -8.79 -20.44 30.06
C LYS A 125 -8.98 -19.10 29.35
N GLU A 126 -8.00 -18.68 28.56
CA GLU A 126 -8.07 -17.46 27.75
C GLU A 126 -9.19 -17.55 26.71
N LEU A 127 -9.38 -18.70 26.06
CA LEU A 127 -10.47 -18.90 25.11
C LEU A 127 -11.84 -18.87 25.78
N ASP A 128 -11.99 -19.49 26.96
CA ASP A 128 -13.21 -19.42 27.76
C ASP A 128 -13.54 -17.95 28.12
N GLU A 129 -12.56 -17.17 28.57
CA GLU A 129 -12.73 -15.73 28.84
C GLU A 129 -13.13 -14.95 27.58
N PHE A 130 -12.45 -15.20 26.46
CA PHE A 130 -12.73 -14.53 25.19
C PHE A 130 -14.15 -14.76 24.72
N LEU A 131 -14.62 -16.02 24.70
CA LEU A 131 -15.98 -16.37 24.31
C LEU A 131 -17.01 -15.68 25.22
N VAL A 132 -16.80 -15.73 26.54
CA VAL A 132 -17.70 -15.07 27.52
C VAL A 132 -17.76 -13.56 27.28
N ARG A 133 -16.61 -12.90 27.09
CA ARG A 133 -16.57 -11.45 26.92
C ARG A 133 -17.20 -11.01 25.60
N VAL A 134 -16.89 -11.67 24.49
CA VAL A 134 -17.46 -11.35 23.18
C VAL A 134 -18.97 -11.60 23.16
N LEU A 135 -19.44 -12.76 23.63
CA LEU A 135 -20.87 -13.09 23.65
C LEU A 135 -21.68 -12.21 24.62
N ALA A 136 -21.03 -11.49 25.53
CA ALA A 136 -21.67 -10.51 26.39
C ALA A 136 -21.82 -9.12 25.75
N LEU A 137 -21.08 -8.83 24.66
CA LEU A 137 -21.12 -7.53 23.98
C LEU A 137 -22.48 -7.23 23.34
N GLU A 138 -22.76 -5.94 23.18
CA GLU A 138 -23.96 -5.41 22.53
C GLU A 138 -25.25 -6.07 23.06
N HIS A 139 -25.42 -6.09 24.39
CA HIS A 139 -26.57 -6.71 25.04
C HIS A 139 -26.77 -8.19 24.67
N ARG A 140 -25.65 -8.93 24.55
CA ARG A 140 -25.60 -10.36 24.15
C ARG A 140 -26.03 -10.64 22.71
N THR A 141 -25.91 -9.64 21.83
CA THR A 141 -26.20 -9.81 20.40
C THR A 141 -24.96 -10.05 19.56
N CYS A 142 -23.76 -9.73 20.07
CA CYS A 142 -22.51 -9.92 19.34
C CYS A 142 -22.24 -11.40 19.04
N LYS A 143 -21.63 -11.68 17.88
CA LYS A 143 -21.30 -13.01 17.39
C LYS A 143 -19.79 -13.23 17.35
N VAL A 144 -19.37 -14.50 17.40
CA VAL A 144 -17.95 -14.85 17.44
C VAL A 144 -17.57 -15.85 16.34
N VAL A 145 -16.44 -15.61 15.70
CA VAL A 145 -15.86 -16.49 14.68
C VAL A 145 -14.45 -16.87 15.09
N ILE A 146 -14.21 -18.15 15.37
CA ILE A 146 -12.88 -18.69 15.66
C ILE A 146 -12.31 -19.32 14.40
N GLN A 147 -11.19 -18.80 13.92
CA GLN A 147 -10.47 -19.33 12.76
C GLN A 147 -9.23 -20.08 13.26
N MET A 148 -9.12 -21.36 12.90
CA MET A 148 -7.91 -22.15 13.18
C MET A 148 -6.80 -21.78 12.20
N CYS A 149 -5.54 -21.92 12.61
CA CYS A 149 -4.39 -21.77 11.72
C CYS A 149 -4.51 -22.68 10.49
N HIS A 150 -3.98 -22.23 9.35
CA HIS A 150 -3.82 -23.08 8.17
C HIS A 150 -2.73 -24.14 8.38
N SER A 151 -2.79 -25.21 7.58
CA SER A 151 -1.76 -26.24 7.51
C SER A 151 -0.48 -25.71 6.85
N THR A 152 0.65 -26.34 7.19
CA THR A 152 1.99 -25.95 6.73
C THR A 152 2.75 -27.15 6.16
N ARG A 153 3.96 -26.91 5.64
CA ARG A 153 4.90 -27.98 5.26
C ARG A 153 5.59 -28.63 6.48
N ASP A 154 5.50 -28.05 7.67
CA ASP A 154 6.07 -28.60 8.90
C ASP A 154 5.08 -29.54 9.61
N ALA A 155 5.39 -30.84 9.59
CA ALA A 155 4.56 -31.88 10.21
C ALA A 155 4.46 -31.73 11.74
N SER A 156 5.52 -31.27 12.42
CA SER A 156 5.54 -31.08 13.87
C SER A 156 4.65 -29.91 14.27
N PHE A 157 4.71 -28.82 13.50
CA PHE A 157 3.83 -27.68 13.70
C PHE A 157 2.37 -28.02 13.42
N ASN A 158 2.08 -28.79 12.36
CA ASN A 158 0.72 -29.29 12.08
C ASN A 158 0.18 -30.19 13.19
N ALA A 159 1.01 -31.02 13.82
CA ALA A 159 0.60 -31.81 14.97
C ALA A 159 0.22 -30.93 16.17
N LEU A 160 0.90 -29.78 16.34
CA LEU A 160 0.58 -28.81 17.38
C LEU A 160 -0.72 -28.04 17.06
N ILE A 161 -0.94 -27.65 15.80
CA ILE A 161 -2.21 -27.11 15.32
C ILE A 161 -3.36 -28.05 15.71
N ALA A 162 -3.21 -29.36 15.49
CA ALA A 162 -4.23 -30.35 15.83
C ALA A 162 -4.54 -30.46 17.34
N GLU A 163 -3.57 -30.19 18.23
CA GLU A 163 -3.82 -30.10 19.68
C GLU A 163 -4.64 -28.86 20.03
N TYR A 164 -4.26 -27.70 19.48
CA TYR A 164 -4.98 -26.43 19.68
C TYR A 164 -6.39 -26.50 19.12
N THR A 165 -6.57 -27.09 17.94
CA THR A 165 -7.88 -27.40 17.37
C THR A 165 -8.74 -28.21 18.32
N ARG A 166 -8.21 -29.31 18.88
CA ARG A 166 -8.96 -30.14 19.85
C ARG A 166 -9.36 -29.34 21.10
N ALA A 167 -8.47 -28.48 21.59
CA ALA A 167 -8.76 -27.60 22.70
C ALA A 167 -9.90 -26.61 22.38
N VAL A 168 -9.88 -25.97 21.21
CA VAL A 168 -10.93 -25.06 20.74
C VAL A 168 -12.28 -25.77 20.65
N LEU A 169 -12.34 -26.90 19.94
CA LEU A 169 -13.57 -27.70 19.79
C LEU A 169 -14.12 -28.10 21.16
N SER A 170 -13.27 -28.60 22.06
CA SER A 170 -13.68 -28.96 23.43
C SER A 170 -14.28 -27.79 24.21
N ARG A 171 -13.80 -26.56 24.02
CA ARG A 171 -14.36 -25.38 24.70
C ARG A 171 -15.70 -24.98 24.10
N VAL A 172 -15.79 -24.91 22.77
CA VAL A 172 -17.02 -24.51 22.06
C VAL A 172 -18.14 -25.53 22.24
N ASP A 173 -17.82 -26.84 22.30
CA ASP A 173 -18.80 -27.92 22.53
C ASP A 173 -19.58 -27.78 23.86
N ARG A 174 -19.06 -27.01 24.83
CA ARG A 174 -19.77 -26.72 26.08
C ARG A 174 -21.04 -25.91 25.84
N TYR A 175 -21.06 -25.08 24.80
CA TYR A 175 -22.21 -24.27 24.43
C TYR A 175 -23.27 -25.04 23.65
N LYS A 176 -23.04 -26.28 23.20
CA LYS A 176 -23.92 -27.00 22.23
C LYS A 176 -25.41 -27.09 22.61
N ASN A 177 -25.72 -26.99 23.90
CA ASN A 177 -27.09 -27.05 24.43
C ASN A 177 -27.63 -25.66 24.82
N GLU A 178 -26.89 -24.59 24.53
CA GLU A 178 -27.23 -23.21 24.81
C GLU A 178 -27.59 -22.47 23.52
N ALA A 179 -28.52 -21.51 23.60
CA ALA A 179 -28.89 -20.67 22.45
C ALA A 179 -27.70 -19.88 21.87
N MET A 180 -26.68 -19.59 22.69
CA MET A 180 -25.48 -18.89 22.26
C MET A 180 -24.62 -19.70 21.27
N TYR A 181 -24.79 -21.03 21.19
CA TYR A 181 -24.06 -21.87 20.24
C TYR A 181 -24.26 -21.42 18.79
N GLU A 182 -25.46 -20.98 18.44
CA GLU A 182 -25.77 -20.46 17.10
C GLU A 182 -25.04 -19.14 16.78
N SER A 183 -24.44 -18.50 17.78
CA SER A 183 -23.63 -17.27 17.65
C SER A 183 -22.13 -17.54 17.51
N ILE A 184 -21.72 -18.82 17.50
CA ILE A 184 -20.32 -19.25 17.39
C ILE A 184 -20.10 -19.96 16.05
N VAL A 185 -19.14 -19.47 15.27
CA VAL A 185 -18.65 -20.13 14.04
C VAL A 185 -17.22 -20.62 14.29
N ILE A 186 -16.90 -21.84 13.85
CA ILE A 186 -15.53 -22.34 13.78
C ILE A 186 -15.15 -22.61 12.34
N VAL A 187 -14.01 -22.06 11.91
CA VAL A 187 -13.43 -22.26 10.58
C VAL A 187 -12.16 -23.11 10.71
N ARG A 188 -12.20 -24.35 10.22
CA ARG A 188 -11.09 -25.30 10.25
C ARG A 188 -10.18 -25.14 9.04
N HIS A 189 -9.44 -24.02 8.96
CA HIS A 189 -8.48 -23.81 7.88
C HIS A 189 -7.45 -24.94 7.85
N ASP A 190 -7.01 -25.43 9.00
CA ASP A 190 -6.11 -26.59 9.15
C ASP A 190 -6.54 -27.77 8.30
N GLU A 191 -7.81 -28.19 8.37
CA GLU A 191 -8.32 -29.33 7.61
C GLU A 191 -8.51 -29.01 6.12
N LEU A 192 -8.96 -27.80 5.78
CA LEU A 192 -9.24 -27.39 4.40
C LEU A 192 -7.98 -27.15 3.56
N THR A 193 -6.89 -26.82 4.25
CA THR A 193 -5.59 -26.48 3.65
C THR A 193 -4.57 -27.62 3.76
N ASP A 194 -4.93 -28.75 4.38
CA ASP A 194 -4.10 -29.96 4.44
C ASP A 194 -4.08 -30.71 3.09
N ARG A 195 -3.54 -30.04 2.08
CA ARG A 195 -3.41 -30.53 0.71
C ARG A 195 -2.12 -30.00 0.09
N GLU A 196 -1.49 -30.82 -0.74
CA GLU A 196 -0.17 -30.50 -1.30
C GLU A 196 -0.17 -29.22 -2.14
N CYS A 197 -1.23 -28.98 -2.91
CA CYS A 197 -1.34 -27.76 -3.71
C CYS A 197 -1.33 -26.49 -2.86
N PHE A 198 -2.00 -26.48 -1.70
CA PHE A 198 -1.97 -25.32 -0.81
C PHE A 198 -0.57 -25.13 -0.22
N LYS A 199 0.01 -26.20 0.33
CA LYS A 199 1.32 -26.12 0.99
C LYS A 199 2.43 -25.65 0.05
N SER A 200 2.35 -26.00 -1.24
CA SER A 200 3.34 -25.64 -2.26
C SER A 200 3.12 -24.27 -2.90
N THR A 201 1.89 -23.77 -3.01
CA THR A 201 1.61 -22.52 -3.75
C THR A 201 1.05 -21.36 -2.92
N CYS A 202 0.56 -21.62 -1.71
CA CYS A 202 -0.14 -20.63 -0.88
C CYS A 202 0.68 -20.11 0.31
N LEU A 203 1.92 -20.57 0.48
CA LEU A 203 2.78 -20.22 1.61
C LEU A 203 4.08 -19.55 1.15
N THR A 204 4.59 -18.61 1.95
CA THR A 204 5.95 -18.08 1.82
C THR A 204 6.98 -19.12 2.27
N ASP A 205 8.27 -18.84 2.10
CA ASP A 205 9.35 -19.72 2.57
C ASP A 205 9.40 -19.79 4.11
N GLU A 206 8.97 -18.74 4.80
CA GLU A 206 8.77 -18.70 6.26
C GLU A 206 7.45 -19.34 6.71
N LEU A 207 6.77 -20.06 5.82
CA LEU A 207 5.52 -20.81 6.06
C LEU A 207 4.30 -19.95 6.42
N HIS A 208 4.40 -18.62 6.33
CA HIS A 208 3.25 -17.72 6.42
C HIS A 208 2.40 -17.76 5.14
N LEU A 209 1.18 -17.23 5.19
CA LEU A 209 0.37 -17.10 3.97
C LEU A 209 1.04 -16.15 2.98
N ASN A 210 1.06 -16.52 1.70
CA ASN A 210 1.28 -15.58 0.61
C ASN A 210 -0.07 -15.04 0.08
N ALA A 211 -0.06 -14.16 -0.93
CA ALA A 211 -1.27 -13.59 -1.51
C ALA A 211 -2.35 -14.63 -1.90
N TYR A 212 -1.95 -15.75 -2.52
CA TYR A 212 -2.88 -16.84 -2.87
C TYR A 212 -3.41 -17.59 -1.65
N GLY A 213 -2.58 -17.74 -0.61
CA GLY A 213 -3.03 -18.32 0.67
C GLY A 213 -4.06 -17.44 1.37
N HIS A 214 -3.84 -16.13 1.40
CA HIS A 214 -4.81 -15.16 1.90
C HIS A 214 -6.13 -15.24 1.11
N LEU A 215 -6.07 -15.31 -0.21
CA LEU A 215 -7.25 -15.48 -1.05
C LEU A 215 -8.03 -16.76 -0.70
N GLU A 216 -7.34 -17.88 -0.54
CA GLU A 216 -7.97 -19.16 -0.24
C GLU A 216 -8.62 -19.18 1.16
N ILE A 217 -7.96 -18.67 2.20
CA ILE A 217 -8.56 -18.69 3.54
C ILE A 217 -9.72 -17.69 3.66
N GLY A 218 -9.67 -16.56 2.96
CA GLY A 218 -10.80 -15.63 2.88
C GLY A 218 -12.01 -16.27 2.18
N ARG A 219 -11.79 -17.06 1.13
CA ARG A 219 -12.84 -17.87 0.48
C ARG A 219 -13.46 -18.89 1.44
N GLN A 220 -12.65 -19.51 2.30
CA GLN A 220 -13.12 -20.45 3.33
C GLN A 220 -13.93 -19.74 4.42
N LEU A 221 -13.50 -18.55 4.84
CA LEU A 221 -14.23 -17.70 5.78
C LEU A 221 -15.62 -17.31 5.23
N SER A 222 -15.71 -16.93 3.96
CA SER A 222 -16.98 -16.64 3.29
C SER A 222 -17.93 -17.84 3.31
N ARG A 223 -17.45 -19.03 2.94
CA ARG A 223 -18.28 -20.26 2.99
C ARG A 223 -18.77 -20.57 4.40
N ALA A 224 -17.91 -20.41 5.40
CA ALA A 224 -18.23 -20.75 6.79
C ALA A 224 -19.27 -19.81 7.41
N THR A 225 -19.24 -18.53 7.03
CA THR A 225 -20.00 -17.47 7.72
C THR A 225 -21.23 -17.04 6.92
N ILE A 226 -21.09 -16.82 5.61
CA ILE A 226 -22.17 -16.39 4.71
C ILE A 226 -22.94 -17.61 4.17
N GLY A 227 -22.28 -18.77 4.10
CA GLY A 227 -22.84 -20.00 3.53
C GLY A 227 -22.55 -20.18 2.03
N THR A 228 -21.87 -19.22 1.40
CA THR A 228 -21.45 -19.29 0.00
C THR A 228 -20.11 -18.58 -0.20
N ALA A 229 -19.41 -18.94 -1.27
CA ALA A 229 -18.27 -18.18 -1.80
C ALA A 229 -18.35 -18.12 -3.34
N GLU A 230 -19.57 -18.11 -3.86
CA GLU A 230 -19.83 -17.91 -5.28
C GLU A 230 -19.38 -16.50 -5.69
N HIS A 231 -18.67 -16.38 -6.81
CA HIS A 231 -18.04 -15.14 -7.28
C HIS A 231 -16.99 -14.53 -6.33
N TYR A 232 -16.56 -15.25 -5.29
CA TYR A 232 -15.48 -14.78 -4.42
C TYR A 232 -14.13 -14.72 -5.18
N PRO A 233 -13.30 -13.68 -4.96
CA PRO A 233 -13.53 -12.50 -4.10
C PRO A 233 -14.28 -11.37 -4.83
N GLY A 234 -14.40 -11.48 -6.15
CA GLY A 234 -15.07 -10.53 -7.01
C GLY A 234 -14.68 -10.79 -8.46
N LYS A 235 -15.24 -9.99 -9.36
CA LYS A 235 -14.96 -10.08 -10.80
C LYS A 235 -13.48 -9.78 -11.10
N ASP A 236 -12.90 -10.53 -12.05
CA ASP A 236 -11.57 -10.28 -12.64
C ASP A 236 -10.39 -10.32 -11.64
N VAL A 237 -10.54 -10.99 -10.48
CA VAL A 237 -9.46 -11.14 -9.49
C VAL A 237 -8.65 -12.41 -9.75
N THR A 238 -7.47 -12.23 -10.33
CA THR A 238 -6.51 -13.31 -10.70
C THR A 238 -5.20 -13.27 -9.92
N LEU A 239 -4.83 -12.10 -9.38
CA LEU A 239 -3.56 -11.82 -8.71
C LEU A 239 -2.32 -12.15 -9.57
N ASP A 240 -2.42 -12.00 -10.89
CA ASP A 240 -1.37 -12.36 -11.86
C ASP A 240 -0.71 -11.15 -12.54
N LEU A 241 -1.12 -9.92 -12.22
CA LEU A 241 -0.42 -8.72 -12.69
C LEU A 241 1.04 -8.78 -12.31
N TYR A 242 1.90 -8.71 -13.32
CA TYR A 242 3.33 -8.74 -13.12
C TYR A 242 3.78 -7.45 -12.43
N ASN A 243 4.42 -7.58 -11.26
CA ASN A 243 5.07 -6.48 -10.56
C ASN A 243 6.47 -6.26 -11.15
N HIS A 244 6.70 -5.11 -11.77
CA HIS A 244 7.98 -4.73 -12.37
C HIS A 244 9.01 -4.20 -11.37
N CYS A 245 8.69 -4.23 -10.07
CA CYS A 245 9.62 -3.88 -9.00
C CYS A 245 10.91 -4.71 -9.08
N GLN A 246 12.05 -4.03 -9.22
CA GLN A 246 13.36 -4.68 -9.30
C GLN A 246 14.01 -4.88 -7.92
N THR A 247 13.50 -4.19 -6.90
CA THR A 247 14.01 -4.26 -5.52
C THR A 247 13.32 -5.39 -4.77
N VAL A 248 14.09 -6.41 -4.36
CA VAL A 248 13.53 -7.59 -3.68
C VAL A 248 13.41 -7.40 -2.17
N GLN A 249 14.29 -6.60 -1.57
CA GLN A 249 14.34 -6.37 -0.14
C GLN A 249 14.78 -4.94 0.16
N TYR A 250 14.05 -4.28 1.07
CA TYR A 250 14.45 -3.00 1.65
C TYR A 250 14.87 -3.22 3.11
N VAL A 251 16.03 -2.69 3.50
CA VAL A 251 16.61 -2.89 4.82
C VAL A 251 16.66 -1.56 5.57
N ALA A 252 16.11 -1.54 6.79
CA ALA A 252 16.04 -0.35 7.64
C ALA A 252 17.39 0.03 8.30
N ILE A 253 18.51 -0.31 7.66
CA ILE A 253 19.87 0.06 8.07
C ILE A 253 20.33 1.18 7.15
N ALA A 254 20.90 2.25 7.71
CA ALA A 254 21.40 3.39 6.93
C ALA A 254 22.93 3.28 6.72
N PRO A 255 23.44 3.67 5.54
CA PRO A 255 24.87 3.94 5.38
C PRO A 255 25.32 5.11 6.27
N THR A 256 26.61 5.18 6.55
CA THR A 256 27.22 6.29 7.30
C THR A 256 27.70 7.37 6.35
N VAL A 257 27.56 8.64 6.75
CA VAL A 257 28.06 9.79 5.98
C VAL A 257 29.18 10.46 6.76
N SER A 258 30.29 10.74 6.08
CA SER A 258 31.37 11.57 6.61
C SER A 258 31.69 12.68 5.62
N SER A 259 31.81 13.91 6.12
CA SER A 259 32.00 15.11 5.31
C SER A 259 33.47 15.56 5.34
N THR A 260 33.92 16.11 4.21
CA THR A 260 35.26 16.66 3.99
C THR A 260 35.16 18.00 3.27
N GLU A 261 36.26 18.74 3.13
CA GLU A 261 36.28 19.99 2.35
C GLU A 261 35.89 19.77 0.88
N ASP A 262 36.23 18.61 0.32
CA ASP A 262 36.05 18.29 -1.10
C ASP A 262 34.71 17.59 -1.42
N GLY A 263 33.95 17.15 -0.41
CA GLY A 263 32.71 16.40 -0.61
C GLY A 263 32.31 15.51 0.56
N ILE A 264 31.47 14.50 0.30
CA ILE A 264 31.02 13.53 1.30
C ILE A 264 31.39 12.10 0.89
N TYR A 265 31.71 11.28 1.87
CA TYR A 265 31.87 9.83 1.73
C TYR A 265 30.66 9.12 2.33
N ILE A 266 30.09 8.20 1.56
CA ILE A 266 29.02 7.30 1.97
C ILE A 266 29.63 5.92 2.19
N SER A 267 29.63 5.43 3.41
CA SER A 267 30.26 4.15 3.78
C SER A 267 29.23 3.15 4.28
N LEU A 268 29.31 1.92 3.78
CA LEU A 268 28.39 0.85 4.13
C LEU A 268 28.69 0.26 5.53
N PRO A 269 27.66 -0.26 6.22
CA PRO A 269 27.85 -1.08 7.42
C PRO A 269 28.72 -2.31 7.16
N GLU A 270 29.39 -2.82 8.20
CA GLU A 270 30.37 -3.91 8.07
C GLU A 270 29.80 -5.17 7.42
N GLU A 271 28.56 -5.53 7.73
CA GLU A 271 27.90 -6.72 7.17
C GLU A 271 27.68 -6.64 5.65
N PHE A 272 27.84 -5.45 5.02
CA PHE A 272 27.56 -5.23 3.60
C PHE A 272 28.81 -4.91 2.76
N LYS A 273 30.01 -4.87 3.35
CA LYS A 273 31.23 -4.39 2.66
C LYS A 273 31.82 -5.34 1.62
N SER A 274 31.51 -6.64 1.68
CA SER A 274 32.04 -7.65 0.74
C SER A 274 31.47 -7.53 -0.67
N GLU A 275 30.29 -6.92 -0.78
CA GLU A 275 29.49 -6.90 -2.00
C GLU A 275 29.75 -5.68 -2.87
N ASN A 276 29.36 -5.77 -4.14
CA ASN A 276 29.37 -4.63 -5.05
C ASN A 276 28.06 -3.86 -4.92
N TRP A 277 28.15 -2.53 -4.79
CA TRP A 277 27.00 -1.66 -4.60
C TRP A 277 26.88 -0.60 -5.69
N GLU A 278 25.65 -0.13 -5.80
CA GLU A 278 25.19 0.98 -6.60
C GLU A 278 24.83 2.14 -5.66
N TYR A 279 25.33 3.33 -5.97
CA TYR A 279 25.08 4.57 -5.25
C TYR A 279 24.37 5.53 -6.20
N VAL A 280 23.16 5.94 -5.84
CA VAL A 280 22.32 6.86 -6.63
C VAL A 280 22.14 8.15 -5.86
N LEU A 281 22.69 9.24 -6.37
CA LEU A 281 22.53 10.59 -5.87
C LEU A 281 21.46 11.31 -6.70
N GLU A 282 20.44 11.85 -6.04
CA GLU A 282 19.40 12.65 -6.68
C GLU A 282 19.40 14.07 -6.09
N ILE A 283 19.50 15.09 -6.95
CA ILE A 283 19.62 16.50 -6.61
C ILE A 283 18.75 17.31 -7.59
N GLY A 284 17.69 17.94 -7.09
CA GLY A 284 16.71 18.62 -7.95
C GLY A 284 16.20 17.69 -9.06
N ASN A 285 16.46 18.06 -10.31
CA ASN A 285 16.07 17.30 -11.51
C ASN A 285 17.18 16.39 -12.07
N GLN A 286 18.28 16.22 -11.33
CA GLN A 286 19.43 15.44 -11.76
C GLN A 286 19.58 14.17 -10.91
N THR A 287 19.84 13.05 -11.58
CA THR A 287 20.17 11.78 -10.93
C THR A 287 21.54 11.33 -11.42
N VAL A 288 22.45 11.01 -10.49
CA VAL A 288 23.80 10.51 -10.77
C VAL A 288 23.95 9.15 -10.10
N GLN A 289 24.30 8.14 -10.87
CA GLN A 289 24.41 6.75 -10.42
C GLN A 289 25.82 6.21 -10.70
N GLN A 290 26.40 5.54 -9.72
CA GLN A 290 27.67 4.81 -9.82
C GLN A 290 27.44 3.35 -9.41
N LYS A 291 27.95 2.39 -10.18
CA LYS A 291 27.79 0.95 -9.95
C LYS A 291 29.12 0.26 -9.73
N GLY A 292 29.09 -0.91 -9.07
CA GLY A 292 30.27 -1.76 -8.89
C GLY A 292 31.24 -1.26 -7.80
N ILE A 293 30.81 -0.33 -6.95
CA ILE A 293 31.65 0.23 -5.89
C ILE A 293 31.54 -0.65 -4.65
N LYS A 294 32.69 -1.06 -4.10
CA LYS A 294 32.76 -1.75 -2.81
C LYS A 294 32.84 -0.75 -1.67
N ASN A 295 32.11 -1.03 -0.59
CA ASN A 295 32.23 -0.37 0.72
C ASN A 295 31.90 1.14 0.76
N GLN A 296 32.56 1.99 -0.02
CA GLN A 296 32.49 3.44 0.14
C GLN A 296 32.44 4.16 -1.21
N ALA A 297 31.53 5.13 -1.35
CA ALA A 297 31.46 6.03 -2.50
C ALA A 297 31.74 7.49 -2.08
N PHE A 298 32.46 8.23 -2.93
CA PHE A 298 32.72 9.66 -2.74
C PHE A 298 31.84 10.51 -3.66
N ILE A 299 31.16 11.49 -3.08
CA ILE A 299 30.34 12.47 -3.81
C ILE A 299 31.01 13.84 -3.69
N PRO A 300 31.55 14.39 -4.80
CA PRO A 300 32.20 15.70 -4.81
C PRO A 300 31.26 16.84 -4.38
N LYS A 301 31.77 17.80 -3.61
CA LYS A 301 31.05 18.99 -3.12
C LYS A 301 30.38 19.79 -4.24
N LYS A 302 31.02 19.88 -5.41
CA LYS A 302 30.47 20.55 -6.60
C LYS A 302 29.14 19.96 -7.13
N LEU A 303 28.82 18.72 -6.76
CA LEU A 303 27.54 18.09 -7.10
C LEU A 303 26.48 18.39 -6.04
N LEU A 304 26.87 18.66 -4.80
CA LEU A 304 25.96 18.86 -3.68
C LEU A 304 25.49 20.32 -3.66
N VAL A 305 24.43 20.62 -4.42
CA VAL A 305 23.81 21.95 -4.48
C VAL A 305 22.35 21.83 -4.07
N GLY A 306 22.00 22.44 -2.94
CA GLY A 306 20.64 22.37 -2.39
C GLY A 306 20.35 21.02 -1.72
N ASP A 307 19.07 20.64 -1.73
CA ASP A 307 18.61 19.39 -1.12
C ASP A 307 18.92 18.19 -2.01
N TYR A 308 19.43 17.12 -1.41
CA TYR A 308 19.81 15.90 -2.11
C TYR A 308 19.43 14.64 -1.33
N ARG A 309 19.33 13.52 -2.03
CA ARG A 309 19.20 12.19 -1.43
C ARG A 309 20.13 11.17 -2.05
N VAL A 310 20.59 10.21 -1.24
CA VAL A 310 21.48 9.13 -1.68
C VAL A 310 20.84 7.78 -1.38
N LYS A 311 20.68 6.96 -2.42
CA LYS A 311 20.23 5.57 -2.34
C LYS A 311 21.42 4.64 -2.51
N THR A 312 21.41 3.54 -1.78
CA THR A 312 22.43 2.49 -1.91
C THR A 312 21.75 1.14 -2.16
N LYS A 313 22.02 0.56 -3.33
CA LYS A 313 21.43 -0.70 -3.77
C LYS A 313 22.53 -1.70 -4.06
N MET A 314 22.36 -2.97 -3.68
CA MET A 314 23.31 -4.02 -4.06
C MET A 314 23.26 -4.20 -5.58
N SER A 315 24.40 -4.44 -6.25
CA SER A 315 24.52 -4.36 -7.72
C SER A 315 23.68 -5.37 -8.51
N ARG A 316 23.00 -6.31 -7.84
CA ARG A 316 21.99 -7.22 -8.43
C ARG A 316 20.55 -6.83 -8.10
N GLY A 317 20.32 -5.64 -7.54
CA GLY A 317 18.99 -5.08 -7.24
C GLY A 317 18.26 -5.70 -6.06
N HIS A 318 18.73 -6.82 -5.50
CA HIS A 318 17.96 -7.54 -4.48
C HIS A 318 17.83 -6.81 -3.14
N ILE A 319 18.78 -5.94 -2.77
CA ILE A 319 18.79 -5.27 -1.46
C ILE A 319 18.99 -3.77 -1.65
N GLN A 320 18.15 -2.95 -1.02
CA GLN A 320 18.35 -1.51 -0.87
C GLN A 320 18.43 -1.14 0.62
N LEU A 321 19.43 -0.34 1.01
CA LEU A 321 19.54 0.22 2.36
C LEU A 321 18.72 1.53 2.48
N LYS A 322 18.56 2.01 3.71
CA LYS A 322 17.82 3.24 3.99
C LYS A 322 18.43 4.44 3.24
N THR A 323 17.57 5.14 2.51
CA THR A 323 17.94 6.36 1.77
C THR A 323 18.34 7.49 2.71
N ILE A 324 19.46 8.14 2.42
CA ILE A 324 20.01 9.26 3.20
C ILE A 324 19.54 10.57 2.58
N TRP A 325 19.17 11.53 3.42
CA TRP A 325 18.74 12.87 3.02
C TRP A 325 19.72 13.91 3.55
N GLY A 326 20.10 14.87 2.72
CA GLY A 326 20.99 15.96 3.11
C GLY A 326 20.62 17.26 2.44
N SER A 327 21.16 18.34 2.99
CA SER A 327 21.14 19.67 2.39
C SER A 327 22.56 20.20 2.42
N ALA A 328 23.02 20.80 1.33
CA ALA A 328 24.34 21.37 1.24
C ALA A 328 24.25 22.88 0.95
N ASP A 329 24.72 23.67 1.90
CA ASP A 329 25.14 25.06 1.68
C ASP A 329 26.67 25.12 1.69
N SER A 330 27.25 26.23 1.21
CA SER A 330 28.68 26.36 0.86
C SER A 330 29.71 25.95 1.94
N SER A 331 29.34 25.72 3.20
CA SER A 331 30.25 25.39 4.30
C SER A 331 30.03 24.04 5.02
N GLU A 332 28.83 23.45 5.07
CA GLU A 332 28.60 22.17 5.79
C GLU A 332 27.45 21.32 5.18
N SER A 333 27.51 20.01 5.38
CA SER A 333 26.47 19.05 4.98
C SER A 333 25.83 18.42 6.22
N THR A 334 24.57 18.73 6.49
CA THR A 334 23.80 18.16 7.60
C THR A 334 22.75 17.18 7.10
N VAL A 335 22.67 16.00 7.71
CA VAL A 335 21.58 15.03 7.49
C VAL A 335 20.28 15.62 8.06
N ARG A 336 19.26 15.81 7.23
CA ARG A 336 17.94 16.31 7.67
C ARG A 336 16.99 15.16 7.96
N GLN A 337 16.24 15.26 9.06
CA GLN A 337 14.98 14.51 9.22
C GLN A 337 13.89 15.22 8.40
N LYS A 338 13.02 14.45 7.74
CA LYS A 338 11.91 15.00 6.96
C LYS A 338 10.99 15.85 7.82
N GLN A 339 10.52 16.95 7.25
CA GLN A 339 9.54 17.81 7.91
C GLN A 339 8.16 17.17 7.79
N VAL A 340 7.54 16.93 8.94
CA VAL A 340 6.12 16.58 9.06
C VAL A 340 5.35 17.90 9.17
N PRO A 341 4.16 18.06 8.55
CA PRO A 341 3.34 19.25 8.77
C PRO A 341 3.17 19.56 10.26
N THR A 342 3.32 20.83 10.67
CA THR A 342 3.39 21.20 12.10
C THR A 342 2.18 20.73 12.91
N CYS A 343 1.00 20.67 12.29
CA CYS A 343 -0.23 20.15 12.93
C CYS A 343 -0.18 18.64 13.22
N LEU A 344 0.64 17.89 12.49
CA LEU A 344 0.82 16.45 12.61
C LEU A 344 2.10 16.06 13.35
N GLU A 345 3.05 16.99 13.55
CA GLU A 345 4.29 16.71 14.29
C GLU A 345 4.01 16.11 15.66
N ARG A 346 3.10 16.70 16.44
CA ARG A 346 2.75 16.19 17.77
C ARG A 346 2.05 14.83 17.70
N VAL A 347 1.23 14.63 16.68
CA VAL A 347 0.42 13.42 16.48
C VAL A 347 1.31 12.23 16.13
N PHE A 348 2.21 12.40 15.16
CA PHE A 348 3.14 11.34 14.76
C PHE A 348 4.34 11.17 15.71
N ARG A 349 4.73 12.20 16.47
CA ARG A 349 5.70 12.03 17.58
C ARG A 349 5.11 11.29 18.77
N SER A 350 3.79 11.27 18.93
CA SER A 350 3.16 10.47 19.97
C SER A 350 3.35 8.98 19.67
N LYS A 351 3.64 8.20 20.72
CA LYS A 351 3.62 6.73 20.66
C LYS A 351 2.19 6.17 20.80
N GLU A 352 1.20 7.04 20.93
CA GLU A 352 -0.19 6.64 21.00
C GLU A 352 -0.65 6.17 19.63
N SER A 353 -1.56 5.19 19.65
CA SER A 353 -2.19 4.62 18.47
C SER A 353 -3.20 5.58 17.89
N LEU A 354 -3.20 5.71 16.57
CA LEU A 354 -4.15 6.55 15.85
C LEU A 354 -5.18 5.71 15.10
N ASN A 355 -6.41 6.20 15.09
CA ASN A 355 -7.49 5.70 14.24
C ASN A 355 -7.60 6.60 13.00
N TRP A 356 -7.27 6.04 11.84
CA TRP A 356 -7.41 6.67 10.55
C TRP A 356 -8.72 6.25 9.90
N LEU A 357 -9.49 7.21 9.41
CA LEU A 357 -10.77 6.96 8.75
C LEU A 357 -10.74 7.51 7.33
N PHE A 358 -10.81 6.61 6.35
CA PHE A 358 -10.98 6.96 4.95
C PHE A 358 -12.47 7.01 4.62
N MET A 359 -12.93 8.21 4.24
CA MET A 359 -14.30 8.48 3.84
C MET A 359 -14.33 8.90 2.38
N GLY A 360 -15.29 8.37 1.62
CA GLY A 360 -15.40 8.70 0.22
C GLY A 360 -16.44 7.89 -0.56
N ASP A 361 -16.26 7.89 -1.87
CA ASP A 361 -17.10 7.19 -2.85
C ASP A 361 -16.46 5.88 -3.35
N SER A 362 -16.77 5.45 -4.58
CA SER A 362 -16.24 4.23 -5.20
C SER A 362 -14.71 4.23 -5.30
N ILE A 363 -14.09 5.38 -5.54
CA ILE A 363 -12.63 5.47 -5.66
C ILE A 363 -11.99 5.16 -4.30
N THR A 364 -12.52 5.68 -3.20
CA THR A 364 -11.98 5.39 -1.86
C THR A 364 -12.37 4.00 -1.37
N HIS A 365 -13.58 3.54 -1.72
CA HIS A 365 -14.04 2.19 -1.41
C HIS A 365 -13.11 1.14 -2.04
N GLY A 366 -12.64 1.39 -3.28
CA GLY A 366 -11.64 0.57 -3.96
C GLY A 366 -12.15 -0.80 -4.40
N ALA A 367 -13.47 -1.02 -4.35
CA ALA A 367 -14.08 -2.27 -4.80
C ALA A 367 -14.01 -2.40 -6.33
N LEU A 368 -13.89 -3.62 -6.84
CA LEU A 368 -13.87 -4.01 -8.27
C LEU A 368 -12.62 -3.58 -9.06
N TRP A 369 -12.27 -2.29 -9.03
CA TRP A 369 -11.31 -1.70 -9.98
C TRP A 369 -9.83 -1.94 -9.67
N THR A 370 -9.58 -2.54 -8.51
CA THR A 370 -8.25 -2.91 -8.04
C THR A 370 -7.91 -4.36 -8.35
N PHE A 371 -8.83 -5.18 -8.86
CA PHE A 371 -8.58 -6.58 -9.24
C PHE A 371 -7.93 -7.43 -8.13
N GLY A 372 -8.31 -7.18 -6.88
CA GLY A 372 -7.77 -7.86 -5.70
C GLY A 372 -6.47 -7.28 -5.14
N TYR A 373 -5.95 -6.20 -5.74
CA TYR A 373 -4.84 -5.42 -5.22
C TYR A 373 -5.31 -4.41 -4.16
N ASP A 374 -4.39 -3.92 -3.36
CA ASP A 374 -4.70 -3.03 -2.26
C ASP A 374 -5.32 -1.71 -2.76
N SER A 375 -6.41 -1.32 -2.12
CA SER A 375 -6.90 0.06 -2.19
C SER A 375 -6.01 0.99 -1.39
N THR A 376 -6.12 2.31 -1.62
CA THR A 376 -5.33 3.32 -0.91
C THR A 376 -5.36 3.19 0.62
N PRO A 377 -6.52 2.96 1.29
CA PRO A 377 -6.53 2.71 2.74
C PRO A 377 -5.72 1.49 3.16
N GLN A 378 -5.78 0.40 2.39
CA GLN A 378 -5.05 -0.85 2.66
C GLN A 378 -3.53 -0.67 2.47
N ILE A 379 -3.13 0.08 1.43
CA ILE A 379 -1.74 0.45 1.21
C ILE A 379 -1.22 1.27 2.40
N ILE A 380 -1.99 2.28 2.84
CA ILE A 380 -1.61 3.14 3.97
C ILE A 380 -1.47 2.32 5.25
N GLU A 381 -2.39 1.39 5.51
CA GLU A 381 -2.31 0.47 6.66
C GLU A 381 -0.99 -0.30 6.68
N LYS A 382 -0.70 -1.03 5.60
CA LYS A 382 0.54 -1.82 5.49
C LYS A 382 1.77 -0.92 5.62
N TYR A 383 1.74 0.25 5.00
CA TYR A 383 2.86 1.16 5.02
C TYR A 383 3.14 1.73 6.42
N LEU A 384 2.10 2.15 7.15
CA LEU A 384 2.23 2.60 8.53
C LEU A 384 2.82 1.51 9.42
N HIS A 385 2.40 0.26 9.24
CA HIS A 385 2.83 -0.86 10.08
C HIS A 385 4.26 -1.35 9.75
N ASP A 386 4.54 -1.56 8.47
CA ASP A 386 5.76 -2.23 8.02
C ASP A 386 6.91 -1.26 7.77
N VAL A 387 6.62 -0.02 7.36
CA VAL A 387 7.64 0.97 6.97
C VAL A 387 7.82 2.03 8.05
N VAL A 388 6.73 2.67 8.48
CA VAL A 388 6.79 3.76 9.48
C VAL A 388 6.95 3.20 10.90
N GLY A 389 6.53 1.96 11.14
CA GLY A 389 6.61 1.30 12.45
C GLY A 389 5.47 1.65 13.41
N ARG A 390 4.41 2.33 12.92
CA ARG A 390 3.18 2.64 13.68
C ARG A 390 2.23 1.45 13.70
N ARG A 391 2.75 0.31 14.16
CA ARG A 391 2.04 -0.99 14.17
C ARG A 391 0.75 -0.96 14.97
N GLU A 392 0.60 -0.03 15.91
CA GLU A 392 -0.60 0.08 16.73
C GLU A 392 -1.75 0.81 16.02
N ASP A 393 -1.47 1.64 15.01
CA ASP A 393 -2.49 2.39 14.28
C ASP A 393 -3.51 1.46 13.62
N VAL A 394 -4.75 1.95 13.50
CA VAL A 394 -5.86 1.25 12.86
C VAL A 394 -6.35 2.10 11.69
N VAL A 395 -6.52 1.48 10.52
CA VAL A 395 -7.03 2.16 9.32
C VAL A 395 -8.39 1.60 8.96
N LEU A 396 -9.38 2.47 8.82
CA LEU A 396 -10.77 2.13 8.56
C LEU A 396 -11.20 2.74 7.22
N ASN A 397 -11.94 1.98 6.41
CA ASN A 397 -12.51 2.46 5.16
C ASN A 397 -14.04 2.46 5.21
N THR A 398 -14.65 3.61 5.45
CA THR A 398 -16.11 3.78 5.48
C THR A 398 -16.70 4.33 4.20
N ALA A 399 -15.89 4.46 3.15
CA ALA A 399 -16.34 4.88 1.82
C ALA A 399 -17.37 3.92 1.23
N VAL A 400 -18.34 4.45 0.49
CA VAL A 400 -19.41 3.65 -0.14
C VAL A 400 -19.52 4.02 -1.60
N SER A 401 -19.53 3.02 -2.47
CA SER A 401 -19.61 3.23 -3.91
C SER A 401 -20.89 4.00 -4.29
N GLY A 402 -20.72 5.00 -5.15
CA GLY A 402 -21.81 5.87 -5.62
C GLY A 402 -22.23 6.97 -4.65
N SER A 403 -21.59 7.11 -3.49
CA SER A 403 -21.97 8.14 -2.52
C SER A 403 -21.65 9.56 -2.96
N THR A 404 -22.54 10.48 -2.60
CA THR A 404 -22.37 11.94 -2.65
C THR A 404 -22.06 12.47 -1.24
N ILE A 405 -21.80 13.77 -1.12
CA ILE A 405 -21.70 14.44 0.19
C ILE A 405 -23.03 14.36 0.93
N SER A 406 -24.16 14.64 0.27
CA SER A 406 -25.48 14.61 0.91
C SER A 406 -25.83 13.22 1.47
N GLU A 407 -25.50 12.14 0.75
CA GLU A 407 -25.67 10.77 1.27
C GLU A 407 -24.70 10.48 2.42
N THR A 408 -23.47 10.98 2.37
CA THR A 408 -22.52 10.81 3.48
C THR A 408 -22.99 11.52 4.75
N LEU A 409 -23.60 12.71 4.62
CA LEU A 409 -24.21 13.45 5.73
C LEU A 409 -25.41 12.68 6.32
N SER A 410 -26.27 12.08 5.49
CA SER A 410 -27.44 11.33 5.99
C SER A 410 -27.07 10.04 6.74
N TYR A 411 -25.91 9.46 6.45
CA TYR A 411 -25.35 8.30 7.14
C TYR A 411 -24.15 8.65 8.05
N PHE A 412 -24.05 9.90 8.53
CA PHE A 412 -22.91 10.36 9.33
C PHE A 412 -22.68 9.53 10.61
N GLU A 413 -23.75 9.02 11.22
CA GLU A 413 -23.64 8.14 12.38
C GLU A 413 -22.90 6.83 12.05
N GLN A 414 -23.33 6.16 10.98
CA GLN A 414 -22.74 4.90 10.53
C GLN A 414 -21.37 5.08 9.89
N ARG A 415 -21.06 6.25 9.30
CA ARG A 415 -19.80 6.45 8.57
C ARG A 415 -18.70 7.13 9.38
N PHE A 416 -19.04 7.80 10.49
CA PHE A 416 -18.08 8.59 11.27
C PHE A 416 -18.23 8.43 12.80
N ASN A 417 -19.40 8.72 13.38
CA ASN A 417 -19.52 8.94 14.85
C ASN A 417 -19.09 7.73 15.69
N ARG A 418 -19.28 6.52 15.18
CA ARG A 418 -18.94 5.26 15.88
C ARG A 418 -17.44 5.03 16.04
N TYR A 419 -16.59 5.77 15.33
CA TYR A 419 -15.17 5.41 15.16
C TYR A 419 -14.19 6.26 15.93
N GLN A 420 -14.63 7.44 16.38
CA GLN A 420 -13.78 8.43 17.06
C GLN A 420 -12.41 8.56 16.37
N PRO A 421 -12.38 8.91 15.08
CA PRO A 421 -11.14 8.92 14.32
C PRO A 421 -10.27 10.11 14.70
N ASP A 422 -8.97 9.88 14.80
CA ASP A 422 -7.98 10.93 15.02
C ASP A 422 -7.70 11.67 13.72
N ILE A 423 -7.67 10.93 12.60
CA ILE A 423 -7.40 11.45 11.25
C ILE A 423 -8.51 11.00 10.30
N VAL A 424 -9.05 11.93 9.51
CA VAL A 424 -10.05 11.65 8.47
C VAL A 424 -9.48 12.02 7.11
N CYS A 425 -9.33 11.04 6.23
CA CYS A 425 -8.96 11.22 4.83
C CYS A 425 -10.23 11.25 3.97
N LEU A 426 -10.68 12.44 3.58
CA LEU A 426 -11.95 12.65 2.87
C LEU A 426 -11.73 12.87 1.37
N MET A 427 -12.41 12.08 0.54
CA MET A 427 -12.48 12.30 -0.92
C MET A 427 -13.88 12.00 -1.45
N LEU A 428 -14.63 13.06 -1.76
CA LEU A 428 -15.98 13.03 -2.34
C LEU A 428 -16.07 14.11 -3.41
N GLY A 429 -17.03 13.99 -4.32
CA GLY A 429 -17.23 14.92 -5.44
C GLY A 429 -17.41 14.24 -6.79
N THR A 430 -17.05 12.97 -6.92
CA THR A 430 -17.12 12.25 -8.21
C THR A 430 -18.57 12.15 -8.65
N ASN A 431 -19.42 11.63 -7.76
CA ASN A 431 -20.86 11.47 -8.02
C ASN A 431 -21.61 12.80 -7.91
N ASP A 432 -21.16 13.69 -7.02
CA ASP A 432 -21.73 15.03 -6.86
C ASP A 432 -21.60 15.85 -8.15
N SER A 433 -20.51 15.65 -8.91
CA SER A 433 -20.29 16.31 -10.20
C SER A 433 -21.37 16.06 -11.25
N GLN A 434 -22.14 15.00 -11.06
CA GLN A 434 -23.22 14.59 -11.95
C GLN A 434 -24.61 14.98 -11.43
N GLN A 435 -24.73 15.53 -10.22
CA GLN A 435 -26.01 15.64 -9.51
C GLN A 435 -26.32 17.04 -8.98
N ILE A 436 -25.32 17.77 -8.51
CA ILE A 436 -25.50 19.09 -7.90
C ILE A 436 -24.64 20.13 -8.61
N SER A 437 -24.67 21.39 -8.17
CA SER A 437 -23.77 22.44 -8.69
C SER A 437 -22.50 22.54 -7.85
N PRO A 438 -21.40 23.11 -8.39
CA PRO A 438 -20.18 23.36 -7.60
C PRO A 438 -20.43 24.18 -6.33
N ASP A 439 -21.33 25.17 -6.37
CA ASP A 439 -21.65 26.00 -5.20
C ASP A 439 -22.42 25.22 -4.12
N THR A 440 -23.39 24.38 -4.51
CA THR A 440 -24.09 23.50 -3.57
C THR A 440 -23.11 22.51 -2.94
N TYR A 441 -22.26 21.89 -3.76
CA TYR A 441 -21.21 20.98 -3.30
C TYR A 441 -20.27 21.65 -2.29
N TYR A 442 -19.82 22.87 -2.58
CA TYR A 442 -18.97 23.63 -1.66
C TYR A 442 -19.62 23.81 -0.28
N ASN A 443 -20.90 24.16 -0.24
CA ASN A 443 -21.62 24.39 1.01
C ASN A 443 -21.80 23.08 1.81
N GLU A 444 -22.16 21.98 1.15
CA GLU A 444 -22.29 20.68 1.82
C GLU A 444 -20.93 20.13 2.29
N LEU A 445 -19.86 20.30 1.49
CA LEU A 445 -18.51 19.92 1.90
C LEU A 445 -18.06 20.71 3.13
N LYS A 446 -18.39 22.00 3.18
CA LYS A 446 -18.11 22.87 4.34
C LYS A 446 -18.88 22.41 5.58
N GLU A 447 -20.14 22.02 5.43
CA GLU A 447 -20.93 21.45 6.53
C GLU A 447 -20.29 20.16 7.06
N LEU A 448 -19.99 19.21 6.17
CA LEU A 448 -19.34 17.95 6.54
C LEU A 448 -18.00 18.20 7.26
N LEU A 449 -17.15 19.07 6.71
CA LEU A 449 -15.88 19.46 7.33
C LEU A 449 -16.08 20.04 8.74
N THR A 450 -17.09 20.88 8.92
CA THR A 450 -17.42 21.48 10.22
C THR A 450 -17.81 20.41 11.24
N LEU A 451 -18.62 19.43 10.84
CA LEU A 451 -19.03 18.31 11.70
C LEU A 451 -17.85 17.43 12.10
N LEU A 452 -16.97 17.11 11.16
CA LEU A 452 -15.76 16.30 11.40
C LEU A 452 -14.82 17.02 12.39
N ARG A 453 -14.54 18.31 12.19
CA ARG A 453 -13.64 19.09 13.07
C ARG A 453 -14.22 19.32 14.45
N LYS A 454 -15.53 19.50 14.59
CA LYS A 454 -16.21 19.65 15.89
C LYS A 454 -15.98 18.45 16.80
N ARG A 455 -15.67 17.29 16.22
CA ARG A 455 -15.39 16.02 16.92
C ARG A 455 -13.90 15.81 17.24
N GLY A 456 -13.05 16.79 16.91
CA GLY A 456 -11.63 16.79 17.24
C GLY A 456 -10.72 16.12 16.20
N SER A 457 -11.28 15.57 15.12
CA SER A 457 -10.50 14.90 14.08
C SER A 457 -9.68 15.89 13.25
N ILE A 458 -8.46 15.48 12.92
CA ILE A 458 -7.65 16.15 11.89
C ILE A 458 -8.18 15.70 10.54
N VAL A 459 -8.64 16.66 9.74
CA VAL A 459 -9.20 16.37 8.42
C VAL A 459 -8.15 16.63 7.35
N ILE A 460 -8.06 15.69 6.41
CA ILE A 460 -7.27 15.77 5.19
C ILE A 460 -8.27 15.73 4.04
N LEU A 461 -8.36 16.82 3.29
CA LEU A 461 -9.13 16.87 2.06
C LEU A 461 -8.27 16.34 0.91
N ARG A 462 -8.85 15.50 0.06
CA ARG A 462 -8.20 14.97 -1.13
C ARG A 462 -8.99 15.37 -2.35
N THR A 463 -8.31 15.88 -3.38
CA THR A 463 -8.96 16.15 -4.67
C THR A 463 -9.20 14.86 -5.43
N LEU A 464 -10.18 14.88 -6.32
CA LEU A 464 -10.55 13.73 -7.14
C LEU A 464 -9.53 13.56 -8.26
N PRO A 465 -9.14 12.34 -8.65
CA PRO A 465 -8.39 12.13 -9.89
C PRO A 465 -9.17 12.67 -11.12
N PRO A 466 -8.48 13.05 -12.21
CA PRO A 466 -9.15 13.40 -13.46
C PRO A 466 -9.89 12.19 -14.05
N SER A 467 -10.92 12.46 -14.86
CA SER A 467 -11.72 11.44 -15.54
C SER A 467 -11.91 11.81 -17.00
N LEU A 468 -12.04 10.79 -17.86
CA LEU A 468 -12.54 10.91 -19.24
C LEU A 468 -14.00 10.49 -19.37
N ARG A 469 -14.64 10.07 -18.27
CA ARG A 469 -16.06 9.69 -18.22
C ARG A 469 -16.95 10.85 -17.79
N TYR A 470 -16.49 11.63 -16.82
CA TYR A 470 -17.24 12.73 -16.23
C TYR A 470 -16.58 14.06 -16.56
N ASP A 471 -17.26 14.84 -17.39
CA ASP A 471 -16.91 16.22 -17.67
C ASP A 471 -17.09 17.06 -16.39
N HIS A 472 -16.39 18.19 -16.30
CA HIS A 472 -16.50 19.17 -15.20
C HIS A 472 -15.98 18.75 -13.81
N ILE A 473 -15.35 17.57 -13.62
CA ILE A 473 -14.72 17.20 -12.32
C ILE A 473 -13.78 18.31 -11.80
N ILE A 474 -13.08 19.02 -12.69
CA ILE A 474 -12.17 20.11 -12.33
C ILE A 474 -12.87 21.24 -11.53
N GLU A 475 -14.16 21.50 -11.80
CA GLU A 475 -14.92 22.55 -11.10
C GLU A 475 -15.10 22.19 -9.62
N TYR A 476 -15.29 20.91 -9.31
CA TYR A 476 -15.41 20.39 -7.95
C TYR A 476 -14.05 20.36 -7.24
N VAL A 477 -12.99 20.01 -7.98
CA VAL A 477 -11.61 20.12 -7.51
C VAL A 477 -11.28 21.56 -7.09
N TYR A 478 -11.73 22.56 -7.84
CA TYR A 478 -11.57 23.97 -7.43
C TYR A 478 -12.30 24.29 -6.13
N GLN A 479 -13.49 23.73 -5.89
CA GLN A 479 -14.20 23.93 -4.62
C GLN A 479 -13.47 23.27 -3.44
N ILE A 480 -12.90 22.08 -3.62
CA ILE A 480 -12.08 21.42 -2.59
C ILE A 480 -10.85 22.27 -2.27
N ARG A 481 -10.11 22.73 -3.29
CA ARG A 481 -8.94 23.62 -3.15
C ARG A 481 -9.29 24.90 -2.41
N LYS A 482 -10.37 25.56 -2.84
CA LYS A 482 -10.90 26.79 -2.22
C LYS A 482 -11.22 26.58 -0.74
N LEU A 483 -11.94 25.50 -0.41
CA LEU A 483 -12.31 25.20 0.98
C LEU A 483 -11.07 24.91 1.83
N ALA A 484 -10.12 24.12 1.33
CA ALA A 484 -8.90 23.79 2.06
C ALA A 484 -8.09 25.03 2.44
N ILE A 485 -7.96 25.98 1.50
CA ILE A 485 -7.29 27.28 1.75
C ILE A 485 -8.07 28.10 2.79
N GLN A 486 -9.39 28.24 2.61
CA GLN A 486 -10.21 29.10 3.48
C GLN A 486 -10.30 28.57 4.91
N GLU A 487 -10.41 27.26 5.09
CA GLU A 487 -10.57 26.62 6.40
C GLU A 487 -9.23 26.15 7.01
N ARG A 488 -8.11 26.36 6.28
CA ARG A 488 -6.74 25.96 6.64
C ARG A 488 -6.64 24.47 6.97
N VAL A 489 -7.14 23.65 6.05
CA VAL A 489 -7.15 22.19 6.15
C VAL A 489 -6.07 21.63 5.24
N ILE A 490 -5.48 20.49 5.62
CA ILE A 490 -4.50 19.79 4.77
C ILE A 490 -5.20 19.39 3.46
N LEU A 491 -4.56 19.71 2.35
CA LEU A 491 -5.00 19.33 1.01
C LEU A 491 -3.99 18.37 0.40
N ILE A 492 -4.47 17.29 -0.20
CA ILE A 492 -3.67 16.38 -1.01
C ILE A 492 -4.26 16.36 -2.41
N ASP A 493 -3.52 16.90 -3.36
CA ASP A 493 -4.06 17.25 -4.68
C ASP A 493 -3.79 16.15 -5.73
N HIS A 494 -4.51 15.03 -5.61
CA HIS A 494 -4.41 13.93 -6.59
C HIS A 494 -4.76 14.38 -8.01
N TYR A 495 -5.68 15.33 -8.18
CA TYR A 495 -6.00 15.87 -9.50
C TYR A 495 -4.76 16.45 -10.18
N ASP A 496 -3.95 17.23 -9.46
CA ASP A 496 -2.72 17.81 -9.99
C ASP A 496 -1.69 16.73 -10.34
N THR A 497 -1.42 15.78 -9.43
CA THR A 497 -0.50 14.67 -9.68
C THR A 497 -0.90 13.86 -10.91
N PHE A 498 -2.15 13.43 -11.00
CA PHE A 498 -2.63 12.60 -12.10
C PHE A 498 -2.76 13.41 -13.39
N SER A 499 -3.18 14.68 -13.34
CA SER A 499 -3.27 15.52 -14.53
C SER A 499 -1.88 15.83 -15.08
N ALA A 500 -0.92 16.14 -14.22
CA ALA A 500 0.47 16.27 -14.61
C ALA A 500 0.96 14.97 -15.25
N LEU A 501 0.68 13.81 -14.64
CA LEU A 501 1.04 12.52 -15.21
C LEU A 501 0.38 12.27 -16.57
N PHE A 502 -0.93 12.42 -16.72
CA PHE A 502 -1.63 12.10 -17.97
C PHE A 502 -1.44 13.14 -19.06
N TYR A 503 -1.30 14.41 -18.69
CA TYR A 503 -0.82 15.42 -19.62
C TYR A 503 0.57 15.02 -20.11
N THR A 504 1.44 14.65 -19.16
CA THR A 504 2.77 14.10 -19.36
C THR A 504 2.72 12.72 -20.00
N TYR A 505 1.68 11.92 -20.05
CA TYR A 505 1.80 10.56 -20.58
C TYR A 505 0.41 10.07 -20.97
N PRO A 506 -0.19 10.59 -22.06
CA PRO A 506 -1.62 10.36 -22.33
C PRO A 506 -2.01 8.89 -22.53
N TYR A 507 -1.10 8.04 -23.00
CA TYR A 507 -1.35 6.60 -23.14
C TYR A 507 -1.51 5.89 -21.78
N LEU A 508 -1.10 6.50 -20.66
CA LEU A 508 -1.33 5.93 -19.31
C LEU A 508 -2.82 5.92 -18.92
N TRP A 509 -3.68 6.55 -19.71
CA TRP A 509 -5.13 6.35 -19.63
C TRP A 509 -5.57 4.91 -20.00
N GLU A 510 -4.75 4.15 -20.72
CA GLU A 510 -5.09 2.78 -21.13
C GLU A 510 -5.04 1.79 -19.95
N GLU A 511 -6.07 0.94 -19.84
CA GLU A 511 -6.28 0.01 -18.72
C GLU A 511 -5.09 -0.93 -18.44
N LYS A 512 -4.34 -1.30 -19.49
CA LYS A 512 -3.18 -2.21 -19.41
C LYS A 512 -2.02 -1.69 -18.56
N TYR A 513 -1.96 -0.39 -18.30
CA TYR A 513 -0.98 0.22 -17.39
C TYR A 513 -1.51 0.34 -15.95
N CYS A 514 -2.73 -0.11 -15.69
CA CYS A 514 -3.33 -0.27 -14.37
C CYS A 514 -3.37 1.03 -13.52
N ILE A 515 -3.25 2.21 -14.12
CA ILE A 515 -3.44 3.50 -13.42
C ILE A 515 -4.92 3.82 -13.33
N MET A 516 -5.65 3.65 -14.42
CA MET A 516 -7.11 3.60 -14.48
C MET A 516 -7.50 2.19 -14.93
N SER A 517 -8.61 1.66 -14.43
CA SER A 517 -9.02 0.26 -14.68
C SER A 517 -10.30 0.12 -15.48
N ASP A 518 -10.91 1.23 -15.88
CA ASP A 518 -12.15 1.24 -16.63
C ASP A 518 -12.10 2.14 -17.86
N SER A 519 -13.02 1.89 -18.79
CA SER A 519 -13.13 2.62 -20.05
C SER A 519 -14.58 3.01 -20.31
N PRO A 520 -14.91 4.31 -20.45
CA PRO A 520 -13.99 5.45 -20.32
C PRO A 520 -13.45 5.61 -18.88
N PRO A 521 -12.18 6.04 -18.70
CA PRO A 521 -11.53 6.16 -17.40
C PRO A 521 -12.22 7.03 -16.35
N LEU A 522 -12.45 6.45 -15.18
CA LEU A 522 -12.94 7.09 -13.96
C LEU A 522 -12.29 6.52 -12.70
N HIS A 523 -12.09 5.20 -12.64
CA HIS A 523 -11.67 4.52 -11.43
C HIS A 523 -10.18 4.16 -11.48
N PRO A 524 -9.38 4.68 -10.54
CA PRO A 524 -8.00 4.27 -10.38
C PRO A 524 -7.85 2.76 -10.23
N GLY A 525 -6.90 2.20 -10.95
CA GLY A 525 -6.47 0.81 -10.83
C GLY A 525 -5.41 0.61 -9.74
N PRO A 526 -4.80 -0.59 -9.68
CA PRO A 526 -3.72 -0.89 -8.73
C PRO A 526 -2.63 0.19 -8.67
N ASN A 527 -2.11 0.65 -9.81
CA ASN A 527 -1.06 1.68 -9.85
C ASN A 527 -1.61 3.06 -9.47
N GLY A 528 -2.86 3.37 -9.80
CA GLY A 528 -3.49 4.63 -9.38
C GLY A 528 -3.68 4.69 -7.85
N HIS A 529 -4.04 3.58 -7.23
CA HIS A 529 -4.12 3.49 -5.76
C HIS A 529 -2.75 3.61 -5.08
N VAL A 530 -1.69 3.04 -5.69
CA VAL A 530 -0.29 3.24 -5.28
C VAL A 530 0.08 4.72 -5.34
N MET A 531 -0.23 5.40 -6.44
CA MET A 531 0.04 6.84 -6.60
C MET A 531 -0.68 7.67 -5.54
N MET A 532 -1.97 7.45 -5.33
CA MET A 532 -2.74 8.18 -4.30
C MET A 532 -2.19 7.94 -2.89
N ALA A 533 -1.79 6.72 -2.56
CA ALA A 533 -1.18 6.44 -1.26
C ALA A 533 0.17 7.14 -1.11
N ARG A 534 0.99 7.18 -2.16
CA ARG A 534 2.26 7.91 -2.17
C ARG A 534 2.05 9.41 -1.99
N ASP A 535 1.08 10.02 -2.67
CA ASP A 535 0.73 11.43 -2.48
C ASP A 535 0.39 11.70 -1.01
N ILE A 536 -0.43 10.84 -0.40
CA ILE A 536 -0.79 10.95 1.01
C ILE A 536 0.46 10.89 1.91
N LEU A 537 1.27 9.86 1.75
CA LEU A 537 2.46 9.66 2.59
C LEU A 537 3.49 10.79 2.41
N ALA A 538 3.67 11.28 1.18
CA ALA A 538 4.61 12.34 0.86
C ALA A 538 4.19 13.67 1.51
N GLU A 539 2.94 14.08 1.32
CA GLU A 539 2.40 15.34 1.88
C GLU A 539 2.37 15.33 3.42
N LEU A 540 2.20 14.15 4.03
CA LEU A 540 2.24 14.01 5.48
C LEU A 540 3.68 13.89 6.04
N GLY A 541 4.70 13.88 5.18
CA GLY A 541 6.10 13.69 5.58
C GLY A 541 6.43 12.28 6.09
N LEU A 542 5.54 11.31 5.83
CA LEU A 542 5.67 9.91 6.23
C LEU A 542 6.34 9.02 5.17
N TRP A 543 6.48 9.53 3.95
CA TRP A 543 7.10 8.79 2.86
C TRP A 543 8.57 8.48 3.16
N GLU A 544 8.88 7.22 3.31
CA GLU A 544 10.18 6.55 3.24
C GLU A 544 10.25 5.64 2.01
N GLU A 545 11.46 5.38 1.51
CA GLU A 545 11.56 4.37 0.46
C GLU A 545 11.35 2.97 1.05
N SER A 546 10.70 2.08 0.29
CA SER A 546 10.43 0.70 0.69
C SER A 546 10.14 -0.15 -0.55
N LEU A 547 9.77 -1.42 -0.35
CA LEU A 547 9.28 -2.28 -1.45
C LEU A 547 8.11 -1.67 -2.22
N PHE A 548 7.36 -0.78 -1.57
CA PHE A 548 6.26 -0.04 -2.18
C PHE A 548 6.73 1.01 -3.20
N SER A 549 7.94 1.57 -3.04
CA SER A 549 8.41 2.70 -3.86
C SER A 549 8.65 2.36 -5.33
N ASP A 550 8.91 1.08 -5.61
CA ASP A 550 9.24 0.58 -6.94
C ASP A 550 8.10 -0.32 -7.50
N THR A 551 6.95 -0.39 -6.83
CA THR A 551 5.81 -1.21 -7.26
C THR A 551 5.18 -0.64 -8.54
N TRP A 552 5.06 -1.49 -9.55
CA TRP A 552 4.37 -1.18 -10.81
C TRP A 552 3.75 -2.44 -11.40
N TYR A 553 2.44 -2.44 -11.55
CA TYR A 553 1.66 -3.56 -12.11
C TYR A 553 1.31 -3.33 -13.59
N GLY A 554 1.08 -4.41 -14.33
CA GLY A 554 0.58 -4.34 -15.71
C GLY A 554 1.71 -4.34 -16.76
N GLU A 555 1.53 -3.64 -17.88
CA GLU A 555 2.54 -3.60 -18.95
C GLU A 555 3.77 -2.76 -18.60
N LYS A 556 4.93 -3.16 -19.13
CA LYS A 556 6.12 -2.30 -19.16
C LYS A 556 5.88 -1.11 -20.07
N LEU A 557 6.58 -0.02 -19.80
CA LEU A 557 6.71 1.07 -20.76
C LEU A 557 7.41 0.52 -22.04
N PRO A 558 6.86 0.72 -23.25
CA PRO A 558 7.52 0.36 -24.51
C PRO A 558 8.97 0.85 -24.60
N ILE A 559 9.84 0.11 -25.30
CA ILE A 559 11.22 0.52 -25.63
C ILE A 559 11.35 0.56 -27.15
N VAL A 560 11.94 1.62 -27.70
CA VAL A 560 12.21 1.79 -29.14
C VAL A 560 13.68 2.13 -29.35
N GLU A 561 14.39 1.36 -30.18
CA GLU A 561 15.80 1.64 -30.48
C GLU A 561 15.93 2.72 -31.57
N VAL A 562 16.82 3.68 -31.35
CA VAL A 562 17.06 4.83 -32.25
C VAL A 562 18.55 5.14 -32.28
N ASP A 563 19.11 5.40 -33.46
CA ASP A 563 20.48 5.92 -33.57
C ASP A 563 20.55 7.39 -33.14
N MET A 564 21.37 7.66 -32.12
CA MET A 564 21.60 8.98 -31.53
C MET A 564 23.08 9.32 -31.45
N GLY A 565 23.97 8.55 -32.11
CA GLY A 565 25.41 8.73 -31.96
C GLY A 565 25.90 10.10 -32.43
N ASP A 566 25.24 10.69 -33.41
CA ASP A 566 25.55 12.01 -33.96
C ASP A 566 25.13 13.18 -33.05
N LEU A 567 24.27 12.92 -32.05
CA LEU A 567 23.86 13.92 -31.05
C LEU A 567 24.83 14.00 -29.85
N LEU A 568 25.84 13.14 -29.80
CA LEU A 568 26.81 13.11 -28.72
C LEU A 568 27.84 14.24 -28.88
N LEU A 569 27.99 15.03 -27.82
CA LEU A 569 28.98 16.09 -27.69
C LEU A 569 30.22 15.55 -26.96
N PHE A 570 31.39 15.63 -27.59
CA PHE A 570 32.66 15.23 -26.99
C PHE A 570 33.47 16.46 -26.58
N HIS A 571 33.75 16.61 -25.29
CA HIS A 571 34.53 17.73 -24.76
C HIS A 571 36.00 17.30 -24.50
N PRO A 572 37.00 18.17 -24.77
CA PRO A 572 38.43 17.86 -24.58
C PRO A 572 38.83 17.47 -23.15
N GLN A 573 38.02 17.85 -22.15
CA GLN A 573 38.20 17.49 -20.75
C GLN A 573 37.52 16.16 -20.37
N GLU A 574 37.46 15.19 -21.29
CA GLU A 574 36.93 13.85 -21.01
C GLU A 574 35.44 13.81 -20.61
N ARG A 575 34.60 14.60 -21.29
CA ARG A 575 33.15 14.61 -21.03
C ARG A 575 32.39 14.26 -22.28
N VAL A 576 31.36 13.42 -22.09
CA VAL A 576 30.35 13.17 -23.12
C VAL A 576 29.08 13.85 -22.68
N GLY A 577 28.44 14.57 -23.59
CA GLY A 577 27.15 15.19 -23.32
C GLY A 577 26.13 14.95 -24.42
N VAL A 578 24.87 15.18 -24.10
CA VAL A 578 23.78 15.21 -25.08
C VAL A 578 22.84 16.35 -24.72
N ASN A 579 22.49 17.18 -25.69
CA ASN A 579 21.59 18.31 -25.49
C ASN A 579 20.13 17.83 -25.63
N ILE A 580 19.32 18.06 -24.61
CA ILE A 580 17.94 17.56 -24.57
C ILE A 580 17.07 18.20 -25.66
N GLN A 581 17.28 19.48 -25.99
CA GLN A 581 16.53 20.15 -27.05
C GLN A 581 16.83 19.54 -28.43
N GLN A 582 18.08 19.17 -28.71
CA GLN A 582 18.44 18.49 -29.96
C GLN A 582 17.81 17.10 -30.07
N VAL A 583 17.71 16.39 -28.94
CA VAL A 583 17.01 15.10 -28.86
C VAL A 583 15.50 15.30 -29.09
N GLU A 584 14.88 16.33 -28.51
CA GLU A 584 13.48 16.70 -28.74
C GLU A 584 13.20 16.95 -30.23
N GLU A 585 14.07 17.70 -30.90
CA GLU A 585 13.98 18.00 -32.33
C GLU A 585 14.08 16.71 -33.18
N ARG A 586 15.03 15.81 -32.88
CA ARG A 586 15.21 14.53 -33.60
C ARG A 586 14.00 13.62 -33.45
N LEU A 587 13.48 13.46 -32.23
CA LEU A 587 12.39 12.54 -31.94
C LEU A 587 11.01 13.15 -32.21
N GLN A 588 10.96 14.45 -32.55
CA GLN A 588 9.72 15.24 -32.68
C GLN A 588 8.78 15.01 -31.50
N THR A 589 9.36 14.87 -30.32
CA THR A 589 8.67 14.43 -29.11
C THR A 589 9.28 15.21 -27.95
N PRO A 590 8.48 15.98 -27.19
CA PRO A 590 8.98 16.65 -25.99
C PRO A 590 9.57 15.63 -25.02
N ILE A 591 10.68 15.96 -24.36
CA ILE A 591 11.45 15.03 -23.52
C ILE A 591 11.25 15.34 -22.03
N GLY A 592 11.06 14.27 -21.27
CA GLY A 592 10.87 14.27 -19.83
C GLY A 592 12.20 14.13 -19.14
N SER A 593 13.00 13.14 -19.55
CA SER A 593 14.39 13.00 -19.12
C SER A 593 15.26 12.30 -20.16
N VAL A 594 16.57 12.56 -20.07
CA VAL A 594 17.61 11.84 -20.82
C VAL A 594 18.63 11.29 -19.83
N SER A 595 18.92 10.00 -19.94
CA SER A 595 19.93 9.28 -19.16
C SER A 595 21.11 8.91 -20.07
N LEU A 596 22.31 9.38 -19.75
CA LEU A 596 23.57 8.98 -20.37
C LEU A 596 24.28 7.95 -19.50
N SER A 597 24.70 6.82 -20.09
CA SER A 597 25.40 5.76 -19.37
C SER A 597 26.69 5.32 -20.07
N PHE A 598 27.74 5.07 -19.29
CA PHE A 598 28.90 4.29 -19.74
C PHE A 598 28.62 2.81 -19.50
N VAL A 599 28.88 1.98 -20.51
CA VAL A 599 28.62 0.54 -20.50
C VAL A 599 29.93 -0.20 -20.77
N ASP A 600 30.24 -1.21 -19.95
CA ASP A 600 31.45 -2.03 -20.12
C ASP A 600 31.30 -3.06 -21.26
N LYS A 601 32.40 -3.75 -21.58
CA LYS A 601 32.44 -4.82 -22.61
C LYS A 601 31.51 -6.00 -22.33
N ARG A 602 30.95 -6.10 -21.11
CA ARG A 602 29.99 -7.13 -20.70
C ARG A 602 28.56 -6.63 -20.77
N GLY A 603 28.32 -5.41 -21.26
CA GLY A 603 26.99 -4.80 -21.34
C GLY A 603 26.49 -4.21 -20.01
N SER A 604 27.34 -4.10 -18.98
CA SER A 604 26.96 -3.58 -17.67
C SER A 604 27.13 -2.06 -17.60
N ARG A 605 26.09 -1.34 -17.17
CA ARG A 605 26.20 0.11 -16.90
C ARG A 605 27.12 0.35 -15.71
N ILE A 606 28.19 1.11 -15.92
CA ILE A 606 29.20 1.46 -14.91
C ILE A 606 28.79 2.75 -14.20
N ARG A 607 28.36 3.74 -14.98
CA ARG A 607 27.95 5.06 -14.49
C ARG A 607 26.80 5.57 -15.35
N THR A 608 25.82 6.19 -14.72
CA THR A 608 24.68 6.82 -15.40
C THR A 608 24.43 8.21 -14.84
N VAL A 609 24.09 9.18 -15.69
CA VAL A 609 23.60 10.51 -15.30
C VAL A 609 22.30 10.77 -16.04
N GLU A 610 21.25 11.16 -15.33
CA GLU A 610 19.94 11.53 -15.88
C GLU A 610 19.61 12.98 -15.54
N GLN A 611 19.06 13.71 -16.51
CA GLN A 611 18.55 15.07 -16.32
C GLN A 611 17.30 15.31 -17.17
N SER A 612 16.46 16.25 -16.76
CA SER A 612 15.22 16.62 -17.48
C SER A 612 15.30 17.88 -18.34
N GLN A 613 16.36 18.68 -18.20
CA GLN A 613 16.53 19.94 -18.93
C GLN A 613 18.01 20.23 -19.24
N GLY A 614 18.27 21.03 -20.27
CA GLY A 614 19.61 21.48 -20.62
C GLY A 614 20.45 20.42 -21.34
N THR A 615 21.74 20.33 -20.99
CA THR A 615 22.67 19.35 -21.54
C THR A 615 23.08 18.37 -20.47
N VAL A 616 22.81 17.09 -20.70
CA VAL A 616 23.23 16.01 -19.80
C VAL A 616 24.72 15.80 -19.99
N TRP A 617 25.52 15.87 -18.93
CA TRP A 617 26.96 15.64 -18.99
C TRP A 617 27.36 14.44 -18.14
N LEU A 618 28.10 13.53 -18.75
CA LEU A 618 28.72 12.38 -18.09
C LEU A 618 30.24 12.64 -17.98
N ASN A 619 30.72 12.76 -16.74
CA ASN A 619 32.10 13.15 -16.40
C ASN A 619 32.94 11.97 -15.90
N ALA A 620 34.27 12.17 -15.78
CA ALA A 620 35.28 11.29 -15.15
C ALA A 620 35.41 9.90 -15.79
N LEU A 621 36.32 9.79 -16.78
CA LEU A 621 36.62 8.57 -17.52
C LEU A 621 37.55 7.66 -16.73
N ASP A 622 37.12 6.40 -16.53
CA ASP A 622 38.06 5.28 -16.43
C ASP A 622 38.17 4.68 -17.84
N ARG A 623 39.21 5.09 -18.57
CA ARG A 623 39.36 4.87 -20.02
C ARG A 623 39.50 3.40 -20.40
N ASP A 624 39.92 2.53 -19.47
CA ASP A 624 40.26 1.14 -19.77
C ASP A 624 39.05 0.19 -19.68
N HIS A 625 37.92 0.66 -19.12
CA HIS A 625 36.79 -0.18 -18.75
C HIS A 625 35.49 0.10 -19.53
N VAL A 626 35.43 1.17 -20.33
CA VAL A 626 34.23 1.57 -21.09
C VAL A 626 34.29 1.04 -22.53
N ASP A 627 33.16 0.50 -23.01
CA ASP A 627 33.01 -0.03 -24.38
C ASP A 627 32.01 0.77 -25.21
N THR A 628 30.83 1.09 -24.64
CA THR A 628 29.79 1.86 -25.33
C THR A 628 29.19 2.96 -24.46
N ILE A 629 28.66 3.99 -25.11
CA ILE A 629 27.78 5.00 -24.51
C ILE A 629 26.35 4.60 -24.84
N GLN A 630 25.51 4.56 -23.82
CA GLN A 630 24.07 4.38 -23.98
C GLN A 630 23.35 5.68 -23.66
N VAL A 631 22.46 6.11 -24.56
CA VAL A 631 21.49 7.19 -24.36
C VAL A 631 20.12 6.55 -24.16
N GLU A 632 19.47 6.80 -23.03
CA GLU A 632 18.04 6.47 -22.84
C GLU A 632 17.26 7.77 -22.73
N VAL A 633 16.21 7.87 -23.51
CA VAL A 633 15.36 9.05 -23.56
C VAL A 633 13.97 8.63 -23.13
N ARG A 634 13.45 9.28 -22.09
CA ARG A 634 12.07 9.17 -21.66
C ARG A 634 11.34 10.40 -22.18
N PRO A 635 10.50 10.25 -23.21
CA PRO A 635 9.60 11.30 -23.66
C PRO A 635 8.88 11.89 -22.49
N ARG A 636 8.61 13.19 -22.58
CA ARG A 636 7.71 13.85 -21.66
C ARG A 636 6.40 13.10 -21.78
N TYR A 637 5.85 12.99 -23.00
CA TYR A 637 4.48 12.60 -23.38
C TYR A 637 4.20 11.13 -23.77
N LYS A 638 5.17 10.20 -23.69
CA LYS A 638 5.02 8.83 -24.25
C LYS A 638 5.75 7.77 -23.38
N ALA A 639 5.16 6.59 -23.16
CA ALA A 639 5.85 5.44 -22.60
C ALA A 639 6.55 4.80 -23.77
N MET A 640 7.66 5.38 -24.12
CA MET A 640 8.51 4.85 -25.14
C MET A 640 9.89 5.24 -24.72
N ILE A 641 10.64 4.32 -24.14
CA ILE A 641 12.04 4.56 -23.85
C ILE A 641 12.75 4.49 -25.19
N TYR A 642 13.16 5.63 -25.73
CA TYR A 642 14.03 5.62 -26.89
C TYR A 642 15.44 5.30 -26.43
N LYS A 643 16.07 4.30 -27.04
CA LYS A 643 17.40 3.81 -26.64
C LYS A 643 18.36 3.91 -27.81
N GLY A 644 19.44 4.67 -27.64
CA GLY A 644 20.59 4.71 -28.54
C GLY A 644 21.83 4.11 -27.88
N VAL A 645 22.63 3.40 -28.67
CA VAL A 645 23.91 2.81 -28.23
C VAL A 645 24.98 3.17 -29.26
N THR A 646 26.09 3.73 -28.80
CA THR A 646 27.20 4.15 -29.66
C THR A 646 28.52 3.63 -29.09
N PRO A 647 29.41 3.03 -29.91
CA PRO A 647 30.75 2.65 -29.47
C PRO A 647 31.48 3.84 -28.85
N PHE A 648 32.18 3.59 -27.74
CA PHE A 648 33.02 4.61 -27.13
C PHE A 648 34.29 4.75 -27.97
N LEU A 649 34.30 5.73 -28.89
CA LEU A 649 35.41 6.00 -29.79
C LEU A 649 36.27 7.14 -29.24
N PHE A 650 37.57 6.90 -29.09
CA PHE A 650 38.54 7.97 -28.95
C PHE A 650 38.89 8.52 -30.33
N THR A 651 38.63 9.81 -30.57
CA THR A 651 39.43 10.57 -31.51
C THR A 651 40.64 11.10 -30.76
N THR A 652 41.82 10.54 -31.04
CA THR A 652 43.08 11.25 -30.82
C THR A 652 43.04 12.50 -31.69
N VAL A 653 42.86 13.66 -31.07
CA VAL A 653 43.21 14.95 -31.67
C VAL A 653 44.59 15.32 -31.17
#